data_AF-A0A8U0SA64-F1
#
_entry.id   AF-A0A8U0SA64-F1
#
_cell.length_a   1.000
_cell.length_b   1.000
_cell.length_c   1.000
_cell.angle_alpha   90.00
_cell.angle_beta   90.00
_cell.angle_gamma   90.00
#
_symmetry.space_group_name_H-M   'P 1'
#
loop_
_entity.id
_entity.type
_entity.pdbx_description
1 polymer ?
#
loop_
_entity_poly.entity_id
_entity_poly.type
_entity_poly.pdbx_seq_one_letter_code
_entity_poly.pdbx_strand_id
1 'polypeptide(L)'
;MRRFLLLYATQKGQAKAIAEEICEKAFAHGFSADLHCISESDKYDLKTETAPLVVVVSTTGTGDPPDTARKFVKAIQDKALPGDFLAHLHYGLLGLGDSEYTYFCNGGKIIDKRLQELGARHFYDTGHADDCVGLELVVEPWVDGLWAALTKHFTSSRGKAERIGALRVALDASQRMDPLKPELLHIESQVELLRLGDPRRRDSEARGQNAVDGGRSGAPVVESESKSSSLTRSEPPLSQAALSIPAAPPEYLHVRLQECPGQEESQASVTSVDPIFQVPISKAVQLTTNDAVKTTLLVELDISKTDFSYQPGDAFNVICPNSDSEVQNLLQRLQLTDRREHCVHLKIKEDTKKKGAALPPHLPDGRSLQFILTWCLEIRAVPKKALLRALVDHTSDGQEKRRLQELCSREGAADYNRFVRDERAGLLDLLLAFPSCRPPLRLLLEHLPKLQPRPYSCASSNLSHPGKLRFIFNIVEFLSHTTKEVLRKGVCTGWLAAVVAPVLRPDMRVSRAEGGKAPAPEISISPRTTNFFHLPSDSSAPVIMVGPGTGIAPFIGFLQHREELRRFHQRGVLTHLKVSFSRDAPVGEEEAPVKYVQDNIRLHSEQVARLLLHERGCIYVCGDAKNMAKDVSDTLVEIISKQAGVEKLEALKMLATLKEEKRYLQDIWS
;
A
#
# COMPACT_ATOMS: atom_id res chain seq x y z
N MET A 1 38.86 -13.82 5.18
CA MET A 1 37.98 -13.43 4.05
C MET A 1 37.65 -11.96 4.15
N ARG A 2 37.32 -11.30 3.04
CA ARG A 2 36.96 -9.87 3.04
C ARG A 2 35.49 -9.72 3.47
N ARG A 3 35.23 -9.00 4.57
CA ARG A 3 33.88 -8.82 5.14
C ARG A 3 33.14 -7.66 4.47
N PHE A 4 31.86 -7.82 4.16
CA PHE A 4 30.94 -6.72 3.81
C PHE A 4 29.63 -6.85 4.60
N LEU A 5 29.00 -5.72 4.92
CA LEU A 5 27.72 -5.69 5.63
C LEU A 5 26.58 -5.81 4.61
N LEU A 6 25.63 -6.71 4.84
CA LEU A 6 24.49 -6.95 3.96
C LEU A 6 23.18 -6.72 4.72
N LEU A 7 22.48 -5.64 4.38
CA LEU A 7 21.21 -5.30 5.02
C LEU A 7 20.05 -5.55 4.07
N TYR A 8 18.97 -6.15 4.58
CA TYR A 8 17.73 -6.28 3.82
C TYR A 8 16.55 -5.59 4.50
N ALA A 9 15.63 -5.09 3.68
CA ALA A 9 14.37 -4.50 4.10
C ALA A 9 13.24 -5.08 3.25
N THR A 10 12.32 -5.81 3.90
CA THR A 10 11.27 -6.57 3.21
C THR A 10 9.92 -6.44 3.89
N GLN A 11 8.85 -6.50 3.10
CA GLN A 11 7.48 -6.67 3.60
C GLN A 11 6.98 -8.11 3.47
N LYS A 12 7.29 -8.77 2.34
CA LYS A 12 6.78 -10.10 1.96
C LYS A 12 7.88 -11.14 1.73
N GLY A 13 9.10 -10.88 2.19
CA GLY A 13 10.22 -11.83 2.13
C GLY A 13 11.09 -11.78 0.87
N GLN A 14 10.67 -11.14 -0.23
CA GLN A 14 11.45 -11.14 -1.50
C GLN A 14 12.86 -10.55 -1.36
N ALA A 15 12.99 -9.35 -0.79
CA ALA A 15 14.30 -8.74 -0.54
C ALA A 15 15.17 -9.55 0.43
N LYS A 16 14.54 -10.30 1.36
CA LYS A 16 15.26 -11.18 2.28
C LYS A 16 15.84 -12.39 1.53
N ALA A 17 15.04 -13.06 0.70
CA ALA A 17 15.48 -14.21 -0.07
C ALA A 17 16.66 -13.87 -1.01
N ILE A 18 16.62 -12.70 -1.66
CA ILE A 18 17.73 -12.22 -2.51
C ILE A 18 18.98 -11.96 -1.66
N ALA A 19 18.84 -11.36 -0.48
CA ALA A 19 19.97 -11.12 0.41
C ALA A 19 20.56 -12.43 0.98
N GLU A 20 19.73 -13.42 1.32
CA GLU A 20 20.18 -14.76 1.71
C GLU A 20 20.97 -15.42 0.57
N GLU A 21 20.51 -15.31 -0.68
CA GLU A 21 21.26 -15.82 -1.85
C GLU A 21 22.60 -15.12 -2.04
N ILE A 22 22.66 -13.80 -1.88
CA ILE A 22 23.94 -13.06 -1.92
C ILE A 22 24.86 -13.59 -0.81
N CYS A 23 24.33 -13.81 0.40
CA CYS A 23 25.11 -14.33 1.52
C CYS A 23 25.67 -15.74 1.23
N GLU A 24 24.87 -16.64 0.66
CA GLU A 24 25.30 -17.99 0.27
C GLU A 24 26.40 -17.96 -0.80
N LYS A 25 26.25 -17.11 -1.82
CA LYS A 25 27.24 -16.97 -2.92
C LYS A 25 28.54 -16.33 -2.46
N ALA A 26 28.50 -15.47 -1.42
CA ALA A 26 29.66 -14.70 -0.98
C ALA A 26 30.90 -15.57 -0.70
N PHE A 27 30.72 -16.74 -0.06
CA PHE A 27 31.82 -17.64 0.29
C PHE A 27 32.57 -18.14 -0.96
N ALA A 28 31.83 -18.55 -2.00
CA ALA A 28 32.42 -19.02 -3.26
C ALA A 28 33.23 -17.94 -3.99
N HIS A 29 32.89 -16.66 -3.76
CA HIS A 29 33.59 -15.50 -4.31
C HIS A 29 34.67 -14.92 -3.37
N GLY A 30 34.98 -15.59 -2.24
CA GLY A 30 36.05 -15.19 -1.30
C GLY A 30 35.67 -14.08 -0.31
N PHE A 31 34.37 -13.81 -0.17
CA PHE A 31 33.81 -12.81 0.73
C PHE A 31 33.08 -13.44 1.92
N SER A 32 32.90 -12.66 2.98
CA SER A 32 32.03 -12.97 4.11
C SER A 32 30.97 -11.88 4.21
N ALA A 33 29.71 -12.26 4.02
CA ALA A 33 28.57 -11.36 4.13
C ALA A 33 28.02 -11.40 5.55
N ASP A 34 27.89 -10.24 6.19
CA ASP A 34 27.27 -10.09 7.49
C ASP A 34 25.80 -9.68 7.30
N LEU A 35 24.90 -10.67 7.29
CA LEU A 35 23.50 -10.51 6.87
C LEU A 35 22.59 -10.14 8.06
N HIS A 36 21.93 -8.98 8.01
CA HIS A 36 20.95 -8.55 9.02
C HIS A 36 19.72 -7.92 8.40
N CYS A 37 18.59 -7.98 9.11
CA CYS A 37 17.43 -7.16 8.77
C CYS A 37 17.73 -5.70 9.17
N ILE A 38 17.35 -4.73 8.34
CA ILE A 38 17.61 -3.31 8.62
C ILE A 38 16.93 -2.83 9.92
N SER A 39 15.91 -3.53 10.41
CA SER A 39 15.26 -3.23 11.70
C SER A 39 16.08 -3.62 12.93
N GLU A 40 17.08 -4.49 12.77
CA GLU A 40 17.91 -5.05 13.86
C GLU A 40 19.10 -4.11 14.15
N SER A 41 18.79 -2.86 14.51
CA SER A 41 19.79 -1.80 14.73
C SER A 41 20.74 -2.05 15.91
N ASP A 42 20.49 -3.08 16.70
CA ASP A 42 21.35 -3.58 17.77
C ASP A 42 22.48 -4.48 17.26
N LYS A 43 22.36 -5.04 16.06
CA LYS A 43 23.34 -5.99 15.49
C LYS A 43 24.38 -5.34 14.59
N TYR A 44 24.17 -4.08 14.17
CA TYR A 44 25.07 -3.34 13.31
C TYR A 44 25.05 -1.85 13.66
N ASP A 45 26.15 -1.13 13.36
CA ASP A 45 26.23 0.31 13.56
C ASP A 45 26.90 1.00 12.37
N LEU A 46 26.11 1.72 11.56
CA LEU A 46 26.61 2.42 10.38
C LEU A 46 27.56 3.58 10.72
N LYS A 47 27.52 4.11 11.95
CA LYS A 47 28.40 5.22 12.35
C LYS A 47 29.85 4.76 12.45
N THR A 48 30.06 3.51 12.86
CA THR A 48 31.38 2.93 13.09
C THR A 48 31.76 1.88 12.04
N GLU A 49 30.83 1.50 11.14
CA GLU A 49 31.09 0.51 10.11
C GLU A 49 32.12 1.00 9.08
N THR A 50 33.12 0.16 8.82
CA THR A 50 34.21 0.43 7.85
C THR A 50 34.19 -0.52 6.67
N ALA A 51 33.43 -1.62 6.77
CA ALA A 51 33.19 -2.53 5.65
C ALA A 51 32.24 -1.90 4.62
N PRO A 52 32.35 -2.28 3.32
CA PRO A 52 31.38 -1.86 2.33
C PRO A 52 29.98 -2.39 2.68
N LEU A 53 28.96 -1.58 2.43
CA LEU A 53 27.55 -1.87 2.71
C LEU A 53 26.80 -2.28 1.45
N VAL A 54 26.04 -3.36 1.49
CA VAL A 54 25.09 -3.75 0.46
C VAL A 54 23.68 -3.70 1.03
N VAL A 55 22.75 -3.02 0.36
CA VAL A 55 21.35 -2.89 0.80
C VAL A 55 20.41 -3.49 -0.23
N VAL A 56 19.53 -4.41 0.18
CA VAL A 56 18.44 -4.94 -0.64
C VAL A 56 17.10 -4.50 -0.06
N VAL A 57 16.33 -3.69 -0.78
CA VAL A 57 15.13 -3.05 -0.22
C VAL A 57 13.93 -3.12 -1.15
N SER A 58 12.80 -3.61 -0.65
CA SER A 58 11.51 -3.55 -1.36
C SER A 58 10.84 -2.17 -1.25
N THR A 59 9.87 -1.89 -2.10
CA THR A 59 8.95 -0.74 -1.97
C THR A 59 7.55 -1.23 -1.63
N THR A 60 6.79 -0.47 -0.84
CA THR A 60 5.45 -0.84 -0.37
C THR A 60 4.42 0.27 -0.57
N GLY A 61 3.14 -0.10 -0.62
CA GLY A 61 2.02 0.84 -0.62
C GLY A 61 2.14 1.92 -1.71
N THR A 62 2.17 3.17 -1.28
CA THR A 62 2.25 4.37 -2.13
C THR A 62 3.69 4.81 -2.40
N GLY A 63 4.64 3.88 -2.46
CA GLY A 63 6.05 4.20 -2.68
C GLY A 63 6.89 4.30 -1.41
N ASP A 64 6.38 3.85 -0.27
CA ASP A 64 7.07 3.91 1.01
C ASP A 64 8.04 2.71 1.19
N PRO A 65 9.14 2.88 1.94
CA PRO A 65 9.93 1.75 2.43
C PRO A 65 9.07 0.78 3.28
N PRO A 66 9.41 -0.51 3.34
CA PRO A 66 8.65 -1.52 4.09
C PRO A 66 8.66 -1.22 5.59
N ASP A 67 7.76 -1.86 6.33
CA ASP A 67 7.65 -1.70 7.79
C ASP A 67 8.99 -1.91 8.50
N THR A 68 9.76 -2.89 8.03
CA THR A 68 11.10 -3.23 8.52
C THR A 68 12.12 -2.09 8.36
N ALA A 69 11.92 -1.16 7.42
CA ALA A 69 12.80 -0.01 7.20
C ALA A 69 12.30 1.29 7.84
N ARG A 70 11.09 1.36 8.39
CA ARG A 70 10.52 2.64 8.87
C ARG A 70 11.37 3.33 9.94
N LYS A 71 11.83 2.56 10.93
CA LYS A 71 12.69 3.10 12.02
C LYS A 71 14.01 3.62 11.47
N PHE A 72 14.63 2.85 10.58
CA PHE A 72 15.89 3.20 9.92
C PHE A 72 15.75 4.48 9.09
N VAL A 73 14.73 4.56 8.23
CA VAL A 73 14.46 5.72 7.37
C VAL A 73 14.24 6.98 8.21
N LYS A 74 13.46 6.87 9.30
CA LYS A 74 13.26 7.98 10.24
C LYS A 74 14.57 8.44 10.88
N ALA A 75 15.46 7.51 11.24
CA ALA A 75 16.74 7.84 11.85
C ALA A 75 17.68 8.58 10.89
N ILE A 76 17.79 8.12 9.63
CA ILE A 76 18.64 8.80 8.64
C ILE A 76 18.02 10.12 8.16
N GLN A 77 16.69 10.28 8.19
CA GLN A 77 15.98 11.52 7.83
C GLN A 77 16.01 12.61 8.90
N ASP A 78 16.64 12.37 10.05
CA ASP A 78 16.82 13.41 11.06
C ASP A 78 17.63 14.59 10.48
N LYS A 79 17.03 15.79 10.55
CA LYS A 79 17.61 17.04 10.03
C LYS A 79 18.76 17.55 10.89
N ALA A 80 18.92 17.05 12.12
CA ALA A 80 20.04 17.39 12.98
C ALA A 80 21.36 16.71 12.54
N LEU A 81 21.29 15.71 11.66
CA LEU A 81 22.48 15.01 11.18
C LEU A 81 23.30 15.87 10.19
N PRO A 82 24.63 15.99 10.38
CA PRO A 82 25.52 16.63 9.42
C PRO A 82 25.48 15.97 8.04
N GLY A 83 25.75 16.75 6.99
CA GLY A 83 25.78 16.24 5.60
C GLY A 83 26.96 15.32 5.28
N ASP A 84 27.91 15.17 6.19
CA ASP A 84 29.07 14.28 6.10
C ASP A 84 29.02 13.11 7.12
N PHE A 85 27.88 12.93 7.79
CA PHE A 85 27.70 11.96 8.88
C PHE A 85 28.06 10.51 8.51
N LEU A 86 27.90 10.13 7.24
CA LEU A 86 28.23 8.82 6.69
C LEU A 86 29.29 8.91 5.57
N ALA A 87 30.13 9.94 5.56
CA ALA A 87 31.12 10.17 4.51
C ALA A 87 32.18 9.06 4.37
N HIS A 88 32.39 8.26 5.42
CA HIS A 88 33.26 7.08 5.41
C HIS A 88 32.64 5.87 4.72
N LEU A 89 31.30 5.83 4.63
CA LEU A 89 30.56 4.66 4.18
C LEU A 89 30.55 4.56 2.66
N HIS A 90 30.89 3.37 2.16
CA HIS A 90 30.76 3.02 0.75
C HIS A 90 29.69 1.96 0.59
N TYR A 91 28.73 2.16 -0.30
CA TYR A 91 27.59 1.25 -0.43
C TYR A 91 27.20 0.91 -1.88
N GLY A 92 26.41 -0.15 -2.02
CA GLY A 92 25.66 -0.50 -3.23
C GLY A 92 24.23 -0.86 -2.83
N LEU A 93 23.25 -0.48 -3.65
CA LEU A 93 21.82 -0.66 -3.32
C LEU A 93 21.08 -1.38 -4.45
N LEU A 94 20.25 -2.35 -4.08
CA LEU A 94 19.33 -3.03 -4.97
C LEU A 94 17.90 -2.75 -4.50
N GLY A 95 17.21 -1.87 -5.23
CA GLY A 95 15.81 -1.55 -5.00
C GLY A 95 14.90 -2.52 -5.76
N LEU A 96 13.94 -3.10 -5.06
CA LEU A 96 12.86 -3.89 -5.67
C LEU A 96 11.59 -3.04 -5.70
N GLY A 97 10.97 -2.97 -6.86
CA GLY A 97 9.72 -2.26 -7.06
C GLY A 97 8.92 -2.90 -8.18
N ASP A 98 7.81 -2.27 -8.49
CA ASP A 98 6.90 -2.72 -9.54
C ASP A 98 6.48 -1.47 -10.32
N SER A 99 6.77 -1.45 -11.62
CA SER A 99 6.48 -0.30 -12.49
C SER A 99 4.98 -0.12 -12.76
N GLU A 100 4.13 -1.05 -12.32
CA GLU A 100 2.67 -0.87 -12.27
C GLU A 100 2.26 0.20 -11.24
N TYR A 101 3.10 0.48 -10.25
CA TYR A 101 2.83 1.48 -9.22
C TYR A 101 3.48 2.81 -9.59
N THR A 102 2.78 3.91 -9.29
CA THR A 102 3.22 5.29 -9.57
C THR A 102 4.65 5.58 -9.09
N TYR A 103 5.05 4.96 -7.98
CA TYR A 103 6.32 5.21 -7.30
C TYR A 103 7.27 4.01 -7.42
N PHE A 104 7.68 3.70 -8.66
CA PHE A 104 8.59 2.61 -8.98
C PHE A 104 9.91 2.69 -8.18
N CYS A 105 10.23 1.62 -7.44
CA CYS A 105 11.42 1.48 -6.56
C CYS A 105 11.63 2.62 -5.55
N ASN A 106 10.58 3.36 -5.20
CA ASN A 106 10.73 4.60 -4.44
C ASN A 106 11.26 4.38 -3.01
N GLY A 107 11.00 3.23 -2.38
CA GLY A 107 11.60 2.89 -1.08
C GLY A 107 13.13 2.83 -1.15
N GLY A 108 13.67 2.24 -2.21
CA GLY A 108 15.11 2.24 -2.50
C GLY A 108 15.64 3.63 -2.82
N LYS A 109 14.93 4.40 -3.66
CA LYS A 109 15.31 5.78 -4.02
C LYS A 109 15.36 6.72 -2.82
N ILE A 110 14.44 6.58 -1.85
CA ILE A 110 14.43 7.37 -0.61
C ILE A 110 15.70 7.10 0.20
N ILE A 111 16.04 5.83 0.39
CA ILE A 111 17.24 5.43 1.16
C ILE A 111 18.51 5.87 0.41
N ASP A 112 18.58 5.60 -0.89
CA ASP A 112 19.72 5.94 -1.74
C ASP A 112 20.01 7.45 -1.72
N LYS A 113 18.97 8.26 -1.95
CA LYS A 113 19.09 9.72 -1.90
C LYS A 113 19.59 10.19 -0.54
N ARG A 114 19.03 9.64 0.55
CA ARG A 114 19.37 10.11 1.90
C ARG A 114 20.77 9.70 2.33
N LEU A 115 21.25 8.51 1.92
CA LEU A 115 22.63 8.10 2.18
C LEU A 115 23.64 9.03 1.49
N GLN A 116 23.37 9.44 0.24
CA GLN A 116 24.20 10.41 -0.48
C GLN A 116 24.18 11.80 0.18
N GLU A 117 23.02 12.28 0.63
CA GLU A 117 22.90 13.55 1.36
C GLU A 117 23.66 13.55 2.69
N LEU A 118 23.93 12.38 3.27
CA LEU A 118 24.75 12.19 4.48
C LEU A 118 26.23 11.90 4.13
N GLY A 119 26.61 11.97 2.86
CA GLY A 119 28.00 11.89 2.40
C GLY A 119 28.48 10.49 1.99
N ALA A 120 27.64 9.46 2.15
CA ALA A 120 27.99 8.10 1.73
C ALA A 120 28.19 8.01 0.21
N ARG A 121 29.06 7.11 -0.24
CA ARG A 121 29.47 7.01 -1.66
C ARG A 121 29.14 5.65 -2.26
N HIS A 122 28.74 5.63 -3.52
CA HIS A 122 28.58 4.36 -4.23
C HIS A 122 29.94 3.70 -4.50
N PHE A 123 30.09 2.43 -4.16
CA PHE A 123 31.13 1.58 -4.76
C PHE A 123 30.59 0.76 -5.93
N TYR A 124 29.26 0.64 -6.02
CA TYR A 124 28.54 -0.07 -7.05
C TYR A 124 27.18 0.59 -7.32
N ASP A 125 26.80 0.69 -8.59
CA ASP A 125 25.62 1.43 -9.01
C ASP A 125 24.31 0.84 -8.48
N THR A 126 23.34 1.71 -8.20
CA THR A 126 22.03 1.30 -7.70
C THR A 126 21.25 0.50 -8.76
N GLY A 127 20.88 -0.73 -8.44
CA GLY A 127 19.99 -1.56 -9.25
C GLY A 127 18.51 -1.28 -8.94
N HIS A 128 17.66 -1.23 -9.97
CA HIS A 128 16.22 -1.06 -9.83
C HIS A 128 15.50 -2.24 -10.50
N ALA A 129 15.15 -3.26 -9.72
CA ALA A 129 14.49 -4.46 -10.21
C ALA A 129 12.97 -4.27 -10.27
N ASP A 130 12.37 -4.72 -11.38
CA ASP A 130 10.96 -4.53 -11.69
C ASP A 130 10.18 -5.83 -11.69
N ASP A 131 9.33 -6.00 -10.67
CA ASP A 131 8.46 -7.16 -10.48
C ASP A 131 7.35 -7.26 -11.55
N CYS A 132 7.09 -6.20 -12.32
CA CYS A 132 6.15 -6.25 -13.46
C CYS A 132 6.68 -7.12 -14.60
N VAL A 133 7.99 -6.99 -14.89
CA VAL A 133 8.64 -7.64 -16.03
C VAL A 133 9.47 -8.87 -15.64
N GLY A 134 9.77 -9.03 -14.35
CA GLY A 134 10.63 -10.09 -13.81
C GLY A 134 11.80 -9.48 -13.06
N LEU A 135 11.89 -9.72 -11.76
CA LEU A 135 12.96 -9.18 -10.90
C LEU A 135 14.34 -9.66 -11.36
N GLU A 136 14.42 -10.93 -11.79
CA GLU A 136 15.62 -11.62 -12.24
C GLU A 136 16.37 -10.86 -13.34
N LEU A 137 15.65 -10.13 -14.20
CA LEU A 137 16.23 -9.34 -15.31
C LEU A 137 17.23 -8.28 -14.84
N VAL A 138 17.09 -7.81 -13.60
CA VAL A 138 18.01 -6.85 -12.98
C VAL A 138 18.76 -7.50 -11.84
N VAL A 139 18.10 -8.30 -11.01
CA VAL A 139 18.71 -8.92 -9.82
C VAL A 139 19.88 -9.81 -10.22
N GLU A 140 19.74 -10.70 -11.20
CA GLU A 140 20.82 -11.63 -11.55
C GLU A 140 22.05 -10.90 -12.12
N PRO A 141 21.94 -10.05 -13.16
CA PRO A 141 23.10 -9.32 -13.67
C PRO A 141 23.71 -8.38 -12.62
N TRP A 142 22.90 -7.79 -11.75
CA TRP A 142 23.38 -6.90 -10.69
C TRP A 142 24.18 -7.68 -9.64
N VAL A 143 23.70 -8.85 -9.21
CA VAL A 143 24.43 -9.72 -8.27
C VAL A 143 25.72 -10.26 -8.90
N ASP A 144 25.72 -10.62 -10.18
CA ASP A 144 26.93 -11.08 -10.86
C ASP A 144 28.00 -9.98 -10.93
N GLY A 145 27.59 -8.73 -11.19
CA GLY A 145 28.49 -7.57 -11.18
C GLY A 145 28.95 -7.13 -9.78
N LEU A 146 28.18 -7.45 -8.72
CA LEU A 146 28.50 -7.09 -7.33
C LEU A 146 29.86 -7.65 -6.90
N TRP A 147 30.17 -8.88 -7.26
CA TRP A 147 31.43 -9.54 -6.87
C TRP A 147 32.67 -8.84 -7.45
N ALA A 148 32.58 -8.42 -8.71
CA ALA A 148 33.63 -7.65 -9.37
C ALA A 148 33.80 -6.28 -8.72
N ALA A 149 32.70 -5.60 -8.39
CA ALA A 149 32.70 -4.29 -7.72
C ALA A 149 33.31 -4.37 -6.31
N LEU A 150 32.92 -5.36 -5.51
CA LEU A 150 33.52 -5.61 -4.19
C LEU A 150 35.02 -5.87 -4.32
N THR A 151 35.45 -6.71 -5.26
CA THR A 151 36.87 -7.01 -5.48
C THR A 151 37.67 -5.75 -5.82
N LYS A 152 37.13 -4.90 -6.71
CA LYS A 152 37.71 -3.60 -7.08
C LYS A 152 37.79 -2.63 -5.89
N HIS A 153 36.77 -2.61 -5.03
CA HIS A 153 36.74 -1.75 -3.84
C HIS A 153 37.84 -2.13 -2.84
N PHE A 154 37.97 -3.43 -2.51
CA PHE A 154 39.01 -3.90 -1.59
C PHE A 154 40.42 -3.74 -2.12
N THR A 155 40.64 -3.88 -3.43
CA THR A 155 41.96 -3.67 -4.04
C THR A 155 42.34 -2.19 -4.07
N SER A 156 41.40 -1.30 -4.36
CA SER A 156 41.61 0.16 -4.36
C SER A 156 41.85 0.72 -2.95
N SER A 157 41.18 0.17 -1.93
CA SER A 157 41.39 0.53 -0.53
C SER A 157 42.79 0.13 -0.04
N ARG A 158 43.28 -1.04 -0.45
CA ARG A 158 44.64 -1.54 -0.12
C ARG A 158 45.74 -0.68 -0.75
N GLY A 159 45.59 -0.28 -2.02
CA GLY A 159 46.55 0.61 -2.70
C GLY A 159 46.62 2.03 -2.11
N LYS A 160 45.53 2.53 -1.51
CA LYS A 160 45.54 3.78 -0.73
C LYS A 160 46.25 3.62 0.61
N ALA A 161 46.02 2.53 1.33
CA ALA A 161 46.68 2.26 2.61
C ALA A 161 48.21 2.08 2.46
N GLU A 162 48.67 1.38 1.42
CA GLU A 162 50.10 1.19 1.13
C GLU A 162 50.79 2.49 0.66
N ARG A 163 50.11 3.37 -0.10
CA ARG A 163 50.63 4.70 -0.45
C ARG A 163 50.74 5.64 0.75
N ILE A 164 49.79 5.59 1.69
CA ILE A 164 49.84 6.39 2.93
C ILE A 164 50.94 5.88 3.86
N GLY A 165 51.16 4.56 3.92
CA GLY A 165 52.30 3.95 4.62
C GLY A 165 53.64 4.34 4.00
N ALA A 166 53.76 4.32 2.67
CA ALA A 166 54.96 4.75 1.95
C ALA A 166 55.25 6.26 2.10
N LEU A 167 54.21 7.11 2.14
CA LEU A 167 54.37 8.54 2.44
C LEU A 167 54.84 8.76 3.88
N ARG A 168 54.35 8.00 4.87
CA ARG A 168 54.81 8.08 6.27
C ARG A 168 56.29 7.70 6.43
N VAL A 169 56.74 6.64 5.74
CA VAL A 169 58.16 6.26 5.72
C VAL A 169 59.03 7.31 5.02
N ALA A 170 58.51 7.98 3.98
CA ALA A 170 59.19 9.08 3.31
C ALA A 170 59.23 10.37 4.16
N LEU A 171 58.19 10.62 4.98
CA LEU A 171 58.13 11.77 5.91
C LEU A 171 59.10 11.60 7.09
N ASP A 172 59.26 10.39 7.64
CA ASP A 172 60.24 10.10 8.70
C ASP A 172 61.70 10.17 8.20
N ALA A 173 61.93 9.94 6.89
CA ALA A 173 63.25 10.11 6.27
C ALA A 173 63.61 11.58 5.96
N SER A 174 62.65 12.51 6.07
CA SER A 174 62.82 13.92 5.68
C SER A 174 63.05 14.91 6.83
N GLN A 175 63.09 14.45 8.10
CA GLN A 175 63.45 15.28 9.26
C GLN A 175 64.96 15.50 9.46
N ARG A 176 65.70 15.66 8.36
CA ARG A 176 67.04 16.28 8.38
C ARG A 176 67.13 17.26 7.22
N MET A 177 66.92 18.53 7.56
CA MET A 177 67.45 19.78 6.97
C MET A 177 66.34 20.83 6.87
N ASP A 178 66.59 21.95 7.53
CA ASP A 178 65.76 23.16 7.62
C ASP A 178 66.37 24.24 6.67
N PRO A 179 65.80 25.45 6.52
CA PRO A 179 64.86 25.78 5.46
C PRO A 179 65.35 26.91 4.53
N LEU A 180 64.80 27.04 3.32
CA LEU A 180 64.85 28.28 2.55
C LEU A 180 63.49 28.56 1.90
N LYS A 181 63.04 29.80 2.09
CA LYS A 181 61.71 30.37 1.85
C LYS A 181 61.65 31.09 0.47
N PRO A 182 60.49 31.64 0.03
CA PRO A 182 59.89 31.37 -1.27
C PRO A 182 59.94 32.56 -2.24
N GLU A 183 59.63 32.32 -3.52
CA GLU A 183 59.24 33.40 -4.43
C GLU A 183 57.93 33.05 -5.18
N LEU A 184 57.01 34.00 -5.07
CA LEU A 184 55.70 34.13 -5.71
C LEU A 184 55.83 34.64 -7.15
N LEU A 185 54.81 34.39 -7.98
CA LEU A 185 54.17 35.24 -9.02
C LEU A 185 53.21 34.31 -9.81
N HIS A 186 51.89 34.28 -9.64
CA HIS A 186 50.79 35.23 -9.87
C HIS A 186 50.41 35.47 -11.33
N ILE A 187 49.07 35.61 -11.55
CA ILE A 187 48.31 36.01 -12.77
C ILE A 187 47.87 34.84 -13.70
N GLU A 188 46.67 34.72 -14.28
CA GLU A 188 45.26 35.11 -14.06
C GLU A 188 44.42 34.36 -15.14
N SER A 189 43.12 34.15 -14.90
CA SER A 189 41.97 34.21 -15.84
C SER A 189 42.07 33.61 -17.26
N GLN A 190 41.13 32.70 -17.61
CA GLN A 190 40.10 33.00 -18.64
C GLN A 190 38.98 31.94 -18.68
N VAL A 191 37.75 32.45 -18.71
CA VAL A 191 36.47 31.79 -18.97
C VAL A 191 36.01 32.22 -20.36
N GLU A 192 35.50 31.30 -21.19
CA GLU A 192 34.39 31.49 -22.15
C GLU A 192 34.07 30.11 -22.82
N LEU A 193 32.89 29.51 -22.63
CA LEU A 193 31.57 29.72 -23.26
C LEU A 193 31.40 29.00 -24.61
N LEU A 194 30.44 28.07 -24.70
CA LEU A 194 29.56 27.90 -25.86
C LEU A 194 28.26 27.16 -25.44
N ARG A 195 27.13 27.81 -25.76
CA ARG A 195 25.73 27.42 -25.54
C ARG A 195 25.18 26.66 -26.76
N LEU A 196 24.29 25.69 -26.51
CA LEU A 196 23.26 25.14 -27.43
C LEU A 196 22.13 24.64 -26.51
N GLY A 197 20.82 24.85 -26.67
CA GLY A 197 19.97 25.36 -27.75
C GLY A 197 18.63 24.60 -27.64
N ASP A 198 17.57 25.29 -27.19
CA ASP A 198 16.20 24.79 -27.00
C ASP A 198 15.33 25.09 -28.25
N PRO A 199 14.42 24.23 -28.71
CA PRO A 199 13.40 24.63 -29.67
C PRO A 199 11.97 24.45 -29.13
N ARG A 200 11.38 25.56 -28.72
CA ARG A 200 9.95 25.83 -28.90
C ARG A 200 9.78 26.62 -30.20
N ARG A 201 8.91 26.15 -31.11
CA ARG A 201 8.27 27.01 -32.12
C ARG A 201 6.76 26.83 -32.04
N ARG A 202 6.08 27.96 -32.06
CA ARG A 202 4.64 28.14 -32.12
C ARG A 202 4.34 29.01 -33.36
N ASP A 203 3.07 28.97 -33.74
CA ASP A 203 2.30 29.94 -34.55
C ASP A 203 2.07 29.56 -36.01
N SER A 204 0.81 29.25 -36.33
CA SER A 204 -0.08 30.29 -36.85
C SER A 204 -1.54 29.79 -36.93
N GLU A 205 -2.44 30.63 -36.43
CA GLU A 205 -3.90 30.54 -36.52
C GLU A 205 -4.41 30.83 -37.95
N ALA A 206 -5.53 30.20 -38.32
CA ALA A 206 -6.45 30.75 -39.31
C ALA A 206 -7.89 30.39 -38.90
N ARG A 207 -8.67 31.43 -38.54
CA ARG A 207 -10.13 31.39 -38.42
C ARG A 207 -10.76 31.73 -39.77
N GLY A 208 -11.82 31.02 -40.13
CA GLY A 208 -12.76 31.39 -41.19
C GLY A 208 -14.07 30.62 -41.02
N GLN A 209 -15.17 31.35 -40.83
CA GLN A 209 -16.54 30.85 -40.68
C GLN A 209 -17.24 30.67 -42.04
N ASN A 210 -18.37 29.92 -41.99
CA ASN A 210 -19.50 29.84 -42.93
C ASN A 210 -19.38 28.89 -44.13
N ALA A 211 -20.18 27.82 -44.18
CA ALA A 211 -21.53 27.84 -44.77
C ALA A 211 -22.16 26.43 -44.81
N VAL A 212 -23.47 26.41 -44.60
CA VAL A 212 -24.41 25.30 -44.85
C VAL A 212 -24.61 25.16 -46.36
N ASP A 213 -24.67 23.92 -46.88
CA ASP A 213 -25.80 23.36 -47.67
C ASP A 213 -25.36 22.21 -48.61
N GLY A 214 -26.27 21.27 -48.85
CA GLY A 214 -26.31 20.46 -50.08
C GLY A 214 -25.78 19.04 -50.01
N GLY A 215 -26.65 18.09 -49.65
CA GLY A 215 -26.38 16.66 -49.80
C GLY A 215 -26.33 16.19 -51.26
N ARG A 216 -25.60 15.10 -51.51
CA ARG A 216 -26.01 14.02 -52.43
C ARG A 216 -25.14 12.77 -52.28
N SER A 217 -25.85 11.65 -52.34
CA SER A 217 -25.44 10.26 -52.32
C SER A 217 -24.11 9.92 -53.01
N GLY A 218 -23.27 9.17 -52.28
CA GLY A 218 -22.22 8.30 -52.84
C GLY A 218 -22.07 7.10 -51.92
N ALA A 219 -22.30 5.90 -52.45
CA ALA A 219 -22.23 4.63 -51.74
C ALA A 219 -20.89 4.47 -51.00
N PRO A 220 -20.85 3.87 -49.80
CA PRO A 220 -19.58 3.62 -49.14
C PRO A 220 -18.86 2.50 -49.89
N VAL A 221 -17.78 2.89 -50.56
CA VAL A 221 -16.71 2.01 -50.99
C VAL A 221 -16.25 1.22 -49.76
N VAL A 222 -16.24 -0.10 -49.89
CA VAL A 222 -15.67 -1.01 -48.91
C VAL A 222 -14.17 -0.72 -48.86
N GLU A 223 -13.77 0.17 -47.96
CA GLU A 223 -12.37 0.36 -47.59
C GLU A 223 -11.95 -0.85 -46.76
N SER A 224 -10.99 -1.59 -47.33
CA SER A 224 -10.21 -2.66 -46.71
C SER A 224 -9.87 -2.35 -45.25
N GLU A 225 -10.48 -3.06 -44.30
CA GLU A 225 -10.10 -3.03 -42.89
C GLU A 225 -8.60 -3.34 -42.73
N SER A 226 -7.95 -2.41 -42.05
CA SER A 226 -6.51 -2.18 -41.96
C SER A 226 -5.75 -3.30 -41.25
N LYS A 227 -4.61 -3.71 -41.83
CA LYS A 227 -3.52 -4.45 -41.19
C LYS A 227 -2.93 -3.60 -40.04
N SER A 228 -3.52 -3.68 -38.85
CA SER A 228 -3.00 -3.03 -37.64
C SER A 228 -2.62 -4.08 -36.59
N SER A 229 -1.56 -3.81 -35.85
CA SER A 229 -1.08 -4.63 -34.73
C SER A 229 -2.18 -4.81 -33.67
N SER A 230 -2.32 -6.02 -33.13
CA SER A 230 -3.32 -6.39 -32.12
C SER A 230 -2.71 -7.30 -31.04
N LEU A 231 -3.52 -7.74 -30.07
CA LEU A 231 -3.10 -8.73 -29.07
C LEU A 231 -2.58 -10.03 -29.73
N THR A 232 -3.25 -10.50 -30.79
CA THR A 232 -2.94 -11.76 -31.46
C THR A 232 -1.98 -11.62 -32.63
N ARG A 233 -1.65 -10.39 -33.07
CA ARG A 233 -0.81 -10.17 -34.25
C ARG A 233 0.13 -8.97 -34.08
N SER A 234 1.41 -9.18 -34.36
CA SER A 234 2.42 -8.12 -34.50
C SER A 234 2.61 -7.69 -35.96
N GLU A 235 3.19 -6.50 -36.13
CA GLU A 235 3.68 -6.01 -37.42
C GLU A 235 5.22 -5.85 -37.37
N PRO A 236 5.91 -5.79 -38.52
CA PRO A 236 7.35 -5.51 -38.56
C PRO A 236 7.67 -4.13 -37.92
N PRO A 237 8.83 -3.98 -37.26
CA PRO A 237 9.95 -4.91 -37.21
C PRO A 237 9.83 -6.02 -36.16
N LEU A 238 8.90 -5.94 -35.20
CA LEU A 238 8.81 -6.88 -34.08
C LEU A 238 8.54 -8.32 -34.53
N SER A 239 7.62 -8.50 -35.47
CA SER A 239 7.27 -9.82 -36.02
C SER A 239 8.44 -10.54 -36.68
N GLN A 240 9.48 -9.78 -37.09
CA GLN A 240 10.68 -10.29 -37.78
C GLN A 240 11.94 -10.20 -36.91
N ALA A 241 11.86 -9.62 -35.72
CA ALA A 241 13.01 -9.41 -34.85
C ALA A 241 13.50 -10.71 -34.20
N ALA A 242 14.80 -10.82 -33.98
CA ALA A 242 15.34 -11.76 -33.00
C ALA A 242 14.91 -11.29 -31.60
N LEU A 243 14.35 -12.20 -30.80
CA LEU A 243 13.78 -11.84 -29.50
C LEU A 243 14.69 -12.25 -28.35
N SER A 244 14.87 -11.33 -27.42
CA SER A 244 15.48 -11.60 -26.13
C SER A 244 14.40 -12.12 -25.18
N ILE A 245 14.18 -13.44 -25.20
CA ILE A 245 13.12 -14.10 -24.40
C ILE A 245 13.66 -14.39 -22.99
N PRO A 246 12.97 -13.98 -21.92
CA PRO A 246 13.38 -14.29 -20.54
C PRO A 246 13.34 -15.80 -20.26
N ALA A 247 14.09 -16.23 -19.23
CA ALA A 247 14.01 -17.60 -18.74
C ALA A 247 12.61 -17.89 -18.18
N ALA A 248 12.13 -19.13 -18.33
CA ALA A 248 10.87 -19.52 -17.70
C ALA A 248 11.04 -19.57 -16.18
N PRO A 249 10.07 -19.06 -15.41
CA PRO A 249 10.09 -19.18 -13.95
C PRO A 249 10.09 -20.66 -13.56
N PRO A 250 10.91 -21.08 -12.58
CA PRO A 250 10.97 -22.48 -12.16
C PRO A 250 9.68 -22.89 -11.45
N GLU A 251 9.12 -24.03 -11.87
CA GLU A 251 7.98 -24.67 -11.22
C GLU A 251 8.32 -25.03 -9.77
N TYR A 252 7.40 -24.78 -8.84
CA TYR A 252 7.63 -25.02 -7.41
C TYR A 252 6.42 -25.58 -6.66
N LEU A 253 5.24 -25.62 -7.26
CA LEU A 253 4.03 -26.18 -6.65
C LEU A 253 3.62 -27.51 -7.28
N HIS A 254 3.37 -28.48 -6.40
CA HIS A 254 2.60 -29.68 -6.69
C HIS A 254 1.16 -29.48 -6.25
N VAL A 255 0.21 -29.61 -7.19
CA VAL A 255 -1.23 -29.40 -6.94
C VAL A 255 -1.97 -30.73 -7.09
N ARG A 256 -2.77 -31.09 -6.08
CA ARG A 256 -3.69 -32.23 -6.14
C ARG A 256 -5.11 -31.73 -5.92
N LEU A 257 -6.06 -32.23 -6.71
CA LEU A 257 -7.48 -32.00 -6.48
C LEU A 257 -8.13 -33.31 -6.02
N GLN A 258 -8.78 -33.28 -4.87
CA GLN A 258 -9.45 -34.42 -4.24
C GLN A 258 -10.92 -34.07 -3.92
N GLU A 259 -11.81 -35.05 -3.84
CA GLU A 259 -13.21 -34.77 -3.45
C GLU A 259 -13.27 -34.18 -2.02
N CYS A 260 -14.00 -33.08 -1.85
CA CYS A 260 -14.11 -32.44 -0.54
C CYS A 260 -15.07 -33.23 0.38
N PRO A 261 -14.68 -33.51 1.64
CA PRO A 261 -15.64 -33.92 2.66
C PRO A 261 -16.51 -32.69 2.98
N GLY A 262 -17.83 -32.75 2.75
CA GLY A 262 -18.75 -31.60 2.73
C GLY A 262 -18.74 -30.70 3.97
N GLN A 263 -17.76 -29.80 4.06
CA GLN A 263 -17.63 -28.76 5.08
C GLN A 263 -18.05 -27.40 4.50
N GLU A 264 -18.74 -26.60 5.31
CA GLU A 264 -19.05 -25.21 4.97
C GLU A 264 -17.78 -24.37 4.84
N GLU A 265 -17.67 -23.63 3.73
CA GLU A 265 -16.50 -22.81 3.43
C GLU A 265 -16.63 -21.41 4.05
N SER A 266 -15.88 -21.15 5.13
CA SER A 266 -15.84 -19.82 5.76
C SER A 266 -14.82 -18.88 5.11
N GLN A 267 -15.26 -17.65 4.83
CA GLN A 267 -14.44 -16.56 4.30
C GLN A 267 -13.37 -16.05 5.28
N ALA A 268 -13.47 -16.38 6.58
CA ALA A 268 -12.47 -16.03 7.58
C ALA A 268 -11.06 -16.53 7.20
N SER A 269 -10.97 -17.65 6.48
CA SER A 269 -9.72 -18.23 6.02
C SER A 269 -9.06 -17.53 4.80
N VAL A 270 -9.72 -16.54 4.19
CA VAL A 270 -9.27 -15.87 2.95
C VAL A 270 -8.38 -14.65 3.24
N THR A 271 -8.59 -14.00 4.37
CA THR A 271 -7.88 -12.77 4.73
C THR A 271 -7.08 -12.95 6.01
N SER A 272 -5.81 -12.56 6.00
CA SER A 272 -4.97 -12.42 7.20
C SER A 272 -5.37 -11.21 8.06
N VAL A 273 -6.59 -10.70 7.89
CA VAL A 273 -7.10 -9.46 8.48
C VAL A 273 -8.27 -9.86 9.37
N ASP A 274 -7.95 -10.19 10.62
CA ASP A 274 -8.94 -10.37 11.66
C ASP A 274 -9.10 -9.07 12.44
N PRO A 275 -10.33 -8.64 12.77
CA PRO A 275 -11.62 -9.34 12.58
C PRO A 275 -12.35 -9.07 11.24
N ILE A 276 -13.10 -10.06 10.75
CA ILE A 276 -14.08 -9.93 9.65
C ILE A 276 -15.50 -9.93 10.22
N PHE A 277 -16.36 -9.05 9.72
CA PHE A 277 -17.76 -8.93 10.13
C PHE A 277 -18.69 -9.17 8.94
N GLN A 278 -19.67 -10.06 9.09
CA GLN A 278 -20.80 -10.16 8.17
C GLN A 278 -21.86 -9.15 8.60
N VAL A 279 -22.23 -8.26 7.68
CA VAL A 279 -23.14 -7.14 7.96
C VAL A 279 -24.23 -7.07 6.91
N PRO A 280 -25.52 -6.98 7.31
CA PRO A 280 -26.61 -6.84 6.36
C PRO A 280 -26.68 -5.42 5.78
N ILE A 281 -27.06 -5.33 4.52
CA ILE A 281 -27.34 -4.07 3.84
C ILE A 281 -28.77 -3.65 4.19
N SER A 282 -28.90 -2.61 5.01
CA SER A 282 -30.20 -2.07 5.43
C SER A 282 -30.84 -1.17 4.37
N LYS A 283 -30.02 -0.50 3.55
CA LYS A 283 -30.51 0.49 2.57
C LYS A 283 -29.52 0.69 1.42
N ALA A 284 -30.02 0.82 0.20
CA ALA A 284 -29.25 1.29 -0.96
C ALA A 284 -30.01 2.35 -1.75
N VAL A 285 -29.32 3.42 -2.15
CA VAL A 285 -29.90 4.57 -2.86
C VAL A 285 -28.97 4.98 -3.99
N GLN A 286 -29.53 5.24 -5.17
CA GLN A 286 -28.80 5.89 -6.24
C GLN A 286 -28.77 7.40 -5.99
N LEU A 287 -27.57 8.00 -5.90
CA LEU A 287 -27.39 9.43 -5.65
C LEU A 287 -27.40 10.26 -6.95
N THR A 288 -27.11 9.64 -8.09
CA THR A 288 -27.07 10.30 -9.39
C THR A 288 -28.37 10.12 -10.16
N THR A 289 -28.67 11.07 -11.05
CA THR A 289 -29.73 10.91 -12.05
C THR A 289 -29.38 9.81 -13.06
N ASN A 290 -30.38 9.28 -13.77
CA ASN A 290 -30.19 8.16 -14.71
C ASN A 290 -29.37 8.52 -15.96
N ASP A 291 -29.24 9.81 -16.27
CA ASP A 291 -28.45 10.37 -17.36
C ASP A 291 -27.01 10.72 -16.96
N ALA A 292 -26.62 10.50 -15.70
CA ALA A 292 -25.28 10.78 -15.24
C ALA A 292 -24.23 9.84 -15.89
N VAL A 293 -23.07 10.40 -16.22
CA VAL A 293 -21.94 9.65 -16.83
C VAL A 293 -21.47 8.48 -15.95
N LYS A 294 -21.59 8.62 -14.62
CA LYS A 294 -21.22 7.59 -13.65
C LYS A 294 -22.35 7.41 -12.66
N THR A 295 -22.82 6.18 -12.49
CA THR A 295 -23.80 5.84 -11.46
C THR A 295 -23.15 5.83 -10.09
N THR A 296 -23.62 6.67 -9.17
CA THR A 296 -23.15 6.73 -7.78
C THR A 296 -24.18 6.11 -6.85
N LEU A 297 -23.75 5.17 -6.01
CA LEU A 297 -24.61 4.52 -5.01
C LEU A 297 -24.17 4.89 -3.59
N LEU A 298 -25.15 5.12 -2.72
CA LEU A 298 -25.00 5.15 -1.27
C LEU A 298 -25.57 3.86 -0.69
N VAL A 299 -24.76 3.16 0.10
CA VAL A 299 -25.14 1.92 0.77
C VAL A 299 -25.01 2.10 2.27
N GLU A 300 -26.01 1.64 3.01
CA GLU A 300 -26.05 1.59 4.47
C GLU A 300 -25.97 0.14 4.95
N LEU A 301 -25.03 -0.10 5.85
CA LEU A 301 -24.77 -1.37 6.50
C LEU A 301 -25.28 -1.29 7.94
N ASP A 302 -25.90 -2.36 8.40
CA ASP A 302 -26.33 -2.52 9.79
C ASP A 302 -25.22 -3.20 10.60
N ILE A 303 -24.56 -2.43 11.45
CA ILE A 303 -23.48 -2.91 12.32
C ILE A 303 -23.95 -3.08 13.77
N SER A 304 -25.24 -2.87 14.06
CA SER A 304 -25.79 -2.87 15.42
C SER A 304 -25.64 -4.19 16.18
N LYS A 305 -25.49 -5.31 15.46
CA LYS A 305 -25.30 -6.66 16.01
C LYS A 305 -23.84 -7.13 15.96
N THR A 306 -22.91 -6.21 15.71
CA THR A 306 -21.48 -6.51 15.56
C THR A 306 -20.65 -5.62 16.47
N ASP A 307 -19.44 -6.05 16.81
CA ASP A 307 -18.46 -5.25 17.55
C ASP A 307 -17.70 -4.24 16.65
N PHE A 308 -18.15 -4.07 15.40
CA PHE A 308 -17.54 -3.13 14.47
C PHE A 308 -17.77 -1.70 14.95
N SER A 309 -16.68 -0.98 15.20
CA SER A 309 -16.70 0.43 15.60
C SER A 309 -15.90 1.28 14.62
N TYR A 310 -16.35 2.52 14.42
CA TYR A 310 -15.70 3.47 13.52
C TYR A 310 -15.94 4.91 13.98
N GLN A 311 -15.05 5.80 13.56
CA GLN A 311 -15.21 7.25 13.66
C GLN A 311 -15.33 7.88 12.28
N PRO A 312 -16.00 9.04 12.16
CA PRO A 312 -15.98 9.81 10.92
C PRO A 312 -14.54 10.04 10.47
N GLY A 313 -14.24 9.71 9.22
CA GLY A 313 -12.89 9.78 8.68
C GLY A 313 -12.18 8.44 8.52
N ASP A 314 -12.62 7.41 9.26
CA ASP A 314 -12.13 6.06 9.07
C ASP A 314 -12.49 5.49 7.70
N ALA A 315 -11.77 4.43 7.34
CA ALA A 315 -12.10 3.57 6.22
C ALA A 315 -12.36 2.13 6.69
N PHE A 316 -12.94 1.34 5.82
CA PHE A 316 -13.09 -0.10 6.02
C PHE A 316 -12.91 -0.80 4.68
N ASN A 317 -12.60 -2.10 4.71
CA ASN A 317 -12.50 -2.90 3.52
C ASN A 317 -13.77 -3.71 3.32
N VAL A 318 -14.26 -3.75 2.08
CA VAL A 318 -15.25 -4.72 1.63
C VAL A 318 -14.52 -5.91 1.02
N ILE A 319 -14.83 -7.11 1.49
CA ILE A 319 -14.35 -8.36 0.92
C ILE A 319 -15.36 -8.78 -0.15
N CYS A 320 -14.91 -8.87 -1.40
CA CYS A 320 -15.78 -9.17 -2.53
C CYS A 320 -15.25 -10.36 -3.34
N PRO A 321 -16.14 -11.18 -3.89
CA PRO A 321 -15.77 -12.29 -4.77
C PRO A 321 -15.55 -11.81 -6.22
N ASN A 322 -14.91 -12.66 -7.01
CA ASN A 322 -15.01 -12.60 -8.47
C ASN A 322 -16.43 -12.95 -8.93
N SER A 323 -16.78 -12.59 -10.16
CA SER A 323 -18.09 -12.96 -10.73
C SER A 323 -18.16 -14.47 -10.98
N ASP A 324 -19.25 -15.09 -10.54
CA ASP A 324 -19.54 -16.51 -10.80
C ASP A 324 -19.43 -16.86 -12.29
N SER A 325 -19.91 -15.96 -13.16
CA SER A 325 -19.86 -16.15 -14.61
C SER A 325 -18.41 -16.21 -15.14
N GLU A 326 -17.51 -15.40 -14.59
CA GLU A 326 -16.10 -15.37 -15.01
C GLU A 326 -15.34 -16.57 -14.47
N VAL A 327 -15.61 -16.96 -13.23
CA VAL A 327 -15.04 -18.18 -12.64
C VAL A 327 -15.47 -19.40 -13.46
N GLN A 328 -16.76 -19.50 -13.82
CA GLN A 328 -17.28 -20.59 -14.64
C GLN A 328 -16.64 -20.60 -16.04
N ASN A 329 -16.50 -19.44 -16.69
CA ASN A 329 -15.85 -19.33 -17.99
C ASN A 329 -14.36 -19.74 -17.93
N LEU A 330 -13.66 -19.38 -16.86
CA LEU A 330 -12.27 -19.79 -16.64
C LEU A 330 -12.15 -21.29 -16.40
N LEU A 331 -13.00 -21.87 -15.55
CA LEU A 331 -13.05 -23.32 -15.31
C LEU A 331 -13.32 -24.10 -16.61
N GLN A 332 -14.26 -23.62 -17.42
CA GLN A 332 -14.56 -24.20 -18.73
C GLN A 332 -13.34 -24.11 -19.67
N ARG A 333 -12.68 -22.94 -19.74
CA ARG A 333 -11.49 -22.74 -20.58
C ARG A 333 -10.31 -23.61 -20.17
N LEU A 334 -10.21 -23.95 -18.89
CA LEU A 334 -9.19 -24.85 -18.33
C LEU A 334 -9.60 -26.33 -18.34
N GLN A 335 -10.83 -26.65 -18.76
CA GLN A 335 -11.40 -28.01 -18.73
C GLN A 335 -11.44 -28.61 -17.32
N LEU A 336 -11.80 -27.78 -16.32
CA LEU A 336 -11.85 -28.15 -14.90
C LEU A 336 -13.26 -28.03 -14.29
N THR A 337 -14.29 -27.84 -15.11
CA THR A 337 -15.69 -27.68 -14.65
C THR A 337 -16.13 -28.82 -13.73
N ASP A 338 -15.84 -30.07 -14.09
CA ASP A 338 -16.23 -31.25 -13.31
C ASP A 338 -15.47 -31.38 -11.99
N ARG A 339 -14.37 -30.63 -11.84
CA ARG A 339 -13.51 -30.64 -10.65
C ARG A 339 -13.65 -29.37 -9.81
N ARG A 340 -14.64 -28.53 -10.07
CA ARG A 340 -14.80 -27.23 -9.37
C ARG A 340 -15.00 -27.39 -7.85
N GLU A 341 -15.68 -28.46 -7.43
CA GLU A 341 -15.94 -28.76 -6.01
C GLU A 341 -14.79 -29.56 -5.36
N HIS A 342 -13.73 -29.89 -6.08
CA HIS A 342 -12.62 -30.63 -5.51
C HIS A 342 -11.72 -29.70 -4.68
N CYS A 343 -11.31 -30.21 -3.52
CA CYS A 343 -10.40 -29.59 -2.58
C CYS A 343 -9.00 -29.52 -3.18
N VAL A 344 -8.41 -28.33 -3.15
CA VAL A 344 -7.07 -28.04 -3.64
C VAL A 344 -6.07 -28.27 -2.50
N HIS A 345 -5.13 -29.18 -2.74
CA HIS A 345 -4.02 -29.45 -1.84
C HIS A 345 -2.70 -29.04 -2.47
N LEU A 346 -1.93 -28.22 -1.75
CA LEU A 346 -0.69 -27.64 -2.23
C LEU A 346 0.51 -28.24 -1.48
N LYS A 347 1.53 -28.65 -2.23
CA LYS A 347 2.84 -29.02 -1.69
C LYS A 347 3.95 -28.35 -2.47
N ILE A 348 5.05 -28.03 -1.81
CA ILE A 348 6.26 -27.58 -2.50
C ILE A 348 6.87 -28.79 -3.22
N LYS A 349 7.29 -28.59 -4.46
CA LYS A 349 7.94 -29.61 -5.28
C LYS A 349 9.36 -29.87 -4.75
N GLU A 350 9.70 -31.13 -4.47
CA GLU A 350 11.00 -31.49 -3.86
C GLU A 350 12.21 -31.16 -4.76
N ASP A 351 12.04 -31.24 -6.07
CA ASP A 351 13.05 -30.96 -7.10
C ASP A 351 12.98 -29.52 -7.65
N THR A 352 12.31 -28.59 -6.94
CA THR A 352 12.20 -27.21 -7.43
C THR A 352 13.54 -26.50 -7.47
N LYS A 353 13.77 -25.76 -8.55
CA LYS A 353 14.91 -24.83 -8.68
C LYS A 353 14.63 -23.47 -8.06
N LYS A 354 13.40 -23.22 -7.57
CA LYS A 354 13.02 -21.96 -6.96
C LYS A 354 13.59 -21.88 -5.53
N LYS A 355 14.56 -21.00 -5.34
CA LYS A 355 15.12 -20.69 -4.01
C LYS A 355 14.05 -20.03 -3.14
N GLY A 356 13.97 -20.44 -1.86
CA GLY A 356 12.97 -19.91 -0.91
C GLY A 356 11.53 -20.20 -1.31
N ALA A 357 11.27 -21.29 -2.05
CA ALA A 357 9.92 -21.71 -2.40
C ALA A 357 9.05 -21.85 -1.15
N ALA A 358 7.92 -21.16 -1.14
CA ALA A 358 6.94 -21.21 -0.06
C ALA A 358 5.55 -21.36 -0.66
N LEU A 359 4.65 -22.01 0.09
CA LEU A 359 3.24 -22.07 -0.30
C LEU A 359 2.66 -20.64 -0.31
N PRO A 360 1.89 -20.25 -1.35
CA PRO A 360 1.28 -18.93 -1.40
C PRO A 360 0.35 -18.74 -0.18
N PRO A 361 0.60 -17.75 0.69
CA PRO A 361 -0.14 -17.60 1.96
C PRO A 361 -1.61 -17.22 1.75
N HIS A 362 -1.97 -16.80 0.54
CA HIS A 362 -3.34 -16.47 0.16
C HIS A 362 -4.13 -17.66 -0.39
N LEU A 363 -3.51 -18.85 -0.48
CA LEU A 363 -4.18 -20.06 -0.92
C LEU A 363 -4.37 -20.99 0.29
N PRO A 364 -5.57 -21.01 0.90
CA PRO A 364 -5.87 -21.91 2.00
C PRO A 364 -5.87 -23.37 1.51
N ASP A 365 -5.25 -24.26 2.29
CA ASP A 365 -5.24 -25.69 1.99
C ASP A 365 -6.63 -26.30 2.24
N GLY A 366 -7.04 -27.26 1.40
CA GLY A 366 -8.29 -28.00 1.57
C GLY A 366 -9.56 -27.22 1.26
N ARG A 367 -9.48 -26.11 0.49
CA ARG A 367 -10.65 -25.41 -0.05
C ARG A 367 -10.96 -25.85 -1.47
N SER A 368 -12.22 -25.75 -1.88
CA SER A 368 -12.63 -26.09 -3.25
C SER A 368 -11.93 -25.19 -4.28
N LEU A 369 -11.75 -25.72 -5.49
CA LEU A 369 -11.22 -24.94 -6.61
C LEU A 369 -12.11 -23.72 -6.92
N GLN A 370 -13.43 -23.91 -6.85
CA GLN A 370 -14.42 -22.84 -6.98
C GLN A 370 -14.15 -21.72 -5.96
N PHE A 371 -13.95 -22.06 -4.68
CA PHE A 371 -13.67 -21.09 -3.62
C PHE A 371 -12.39 -20.31 -3.86
N ILE A 372 -11.31 -21.00 -4.26
CA ILE A 372 -10.02 -20.36 -4.53
C ILE A 372 -10.14 -19.34 -5.66
N LEU A 373 -10.81 -19.71 -6.77
CA LEU A 373 -11.02 -18.80 -7.90
C LEU A 373 -12.02 -17.69 -7.60
N THR A 374 -12.94 -17.90 -6.67
CA THR A 374 -13.97 -16.91 -6.33
C THR A 374 -13.46 -15.89 -5.31
N TRP A 375 -12.76 -16.33 -4.26
CA TRP A 375 -12.43 -15.49 -3.10
C TRP A 375 -10.94 -15.22 -2.90
N CYS A 376 -10.05 -16.09 -3.41
CA CYS A 376 -8.63 -16.03 -3.05
C CYS A 376 -7.77 -15.38 -4.13
N LEU A 377 -8.09 -15.58 -5.42
CA LEU A 377 -7.26 -15.17 -6.55
C LEU A 377 -7.86 -14.00 -7.32
N GLU A 378 -7.02 -13.04 -7.72
CA GLU A 378 -7.41 -11.95 -8.62
C GLU A 378 -7.27 -12.43 -10.07
N ILE A 379 -8.35 -13.02 -10.58
CA ILE A 379 -8.37 -13.61 -11.94
C ILE A 379 -8.39 -12.56 -13.06
N ARG A 380 -8.66 -11.29 -12.72
CA ARG A 380 -8.59 -10.14 -13.64
C ARG A 380 -7.26 -9.38 -13.54
N ALA A 381 -6.30 -9.87 -12.77
CA ALA A 381 -4.96 -9.28 -12.73
C ALA A 381 -4.36 -9.29 -14.13
N VAL A 382 -3.70 -8.19 -14.50
CA VAL A 382 -2.92 -8.12 -15.73
C VAL A 382 -1.79 -9.15 -15.62
N PRO A 383 -1.70 -10.12 -16.55
CA PRO A 383 -0.67 -11.15 -16.49
C PRO A 383 0.72 -10.52 -16.64
N LYS A 384 1.58 -10.76 -15.63
CA LYS A 384 2.99 -10.36 -15.67
C LYS A 384 3.73 -11.05 -16.82
N LYS A 385 4.82 -10.45 -17.30
CA LYS A 385 5.63 -11.04 -18.38
C LYS A 385 6.16 -12.43 -18.03
N ALA A 386 6.46 -12.71 -16.75
CA ALA A 386 6.85 -14.04 -16.29
C ALA A 386 5.75 -15.10 -16.51
N LEU A 387 4.48 -14.75 -16.27
CA LEU A 387 3.36 -15.64 -16.57
C LEU A 387 3.20 -15.83 -18.08
N LEU A 388 3.27 -14.75 -18.88
CA LEU A 388 3.26 -14.87 -20.34
C LEU A 388 4.34 -15.80 -20.86
N ARG A 389 5.57 -15.66 -20.33
CA ARG A 389 6.69 -16.52 -20.66
C ARG A 389 6.40 -17.98 -20.30
N ALA A 390 5.80 -18.25 -19.14
CA ALA A 390 5.46 -19.62 -18.77
C ALA A 390 4.34 -20.21 -19.65
N LEU A 391 3.39 -19.39 -20.11
CA LEU A 391 2.34 -19.80 -21.05
C LEU A 391 2.88 -20.24 -22.43
N VAL A 392 4.01 -19.66 -22.88
CA VAL A 392 4.68 -20.04 -24.14
C VAL A 392 4.97 -21.55 -24.21
N ASP A 393 5.36 -22.16 -23.09
CA ASP A 393 5.72 -23.59 -23.05
C ASP A 393 4.49 -24.51 -23.09
N HIS A 394 3.30 -23.95 -22.85
CA HIS A 394 2.01 -24.63 -22.91
C HIS A 394 1.18 -24.27 -24.16
N THR A 395 1.79 -23.63 -25.15
CA THR A 395 1.16 -23.19 -26.40
C THR A 395 1.67 -24.02 -27.57
N SER A 396 0.76 -24.69 -28.29
CA SER A 396 1.13 -25.63 -29.36
C SER A 396 1.15 -25.00 -30.76
N ASP A 397 0.31 -24.00 -31.03
CA ASP A 397 0.33 -23.29 -32.32
C ASP A 397 1.58 -22.40 -32.43
N GLY A 398 2.26 -22.47 -33.58
CA GLY A 398 3.53 -21.77 -33.80
C GLY A 398 3.39 -20.25 -33.85
N GLN A 399 2.28 -19.74 -34.39
CA GLN A 399 2.04 -18.29 -34.48
C GLN A 399 1.62 -17.73 -33.11
N GLU A 400 0.73 -18.40 -32.40
CA GLU A 400 0.35 -18.04 -31.03
C GLU A 400 1.56 -18.05 -30.10
N LYS A 401 2.37 -19.12 -30.18
CA LYS A 401 3.59 -19.26 -29.38
C LYS A 401 4.56 -18.12 -29.67
N ARG A 402 4.80 -17.81 -30.95
CA ARG A 402 5.64 -16.68 -31.35
C ARG A 402 5.09 -15.36 -30.80
N ARG A 403 3.78 -15.13 -30.87
CA ARG A 403 3.18 -13.89 -30.36
C ARG A 403 3.34 -13.74 -28.85
N LEU A 404 3.16 -14.81 -28.08
CA LEU A 404 3.42 -14.79 -26.63
C LEU A 404 4.90 -14.54 -26.31
N GLN A 405 5.82 -15.08 -27.11
CA GLN A 405 7.25 -14.78 -27.00
C GLN A 405 7.56 -13.30 -27.23
N GLU A 406 6.93 -12.68 -28.22
CA GLU A 406 7.07 -11.23 -28.46
C GLU A 406 6.59 -10.44 -27.25
N LEU A 407 5.39 -10.73 -26.72
CA LEU A 407 4.80 -10.01 -25.59
C LEU A 407 5.64 -10.13 -24.30
N CYS A 408 6.30 -11.26 -24.06
CA CYS A 408 7.19 -11.42 -22.90
C CYS A 408 8.64 -10.98 -23.14
N SER A 409 9.05 -10.74 -24.39
CA SER A 409 10.41 -10.32 -24.74
C SER A 409 10.72 -8.88 -24.30
N ARG A 410 12.01 -8.53 -24.37
CA ARG A 410 12.48 -7.15 -24.21
C ARG A 410 11.98 -6.25 -25.35
N GLU A 411 12.03 -6.75 -26.58
CA GLU A 411 11.69 -6.01 -27.80
C GLU A 411 10.18 -5.72 -27.89
N GLY A 412 9.34 -6.65 -27.44
CA GLY A 412 7.88 -6.49 -27.42
C GLY A 412 7.33 -5.76 -26.19
N ALA A 413 8.15 -5.03 -25.42
CA ALA A 413 7.70 -4.28 -24.26
C ALA A 413 6.62 -3.22 -24.59
N ALA A 414 6.72 -2.57 -25.76
CA ALA A 414 5.71 -1.63 -26.22
C ALA A 414 4.37 -2.33 -26.51
N ASP A 415 4.41 -3.48 -27.16
CA ASP A 415 3.22 -4.29 -27.46
C ASP A 415 2.57 -4.86 -26.19
N TYR A 416 3.36 -5.33 -25.23
CA TYR A 416 2.87 -5.75 -23.92
C TYR A 416 2.13 -4.60 -23.22
N ASN A 417 2.75 -3.43 -23.15
CA ASN A 417 2.17 -2.25 -22.53
C ASN A 417 0.84 -1.90 -23.21
N ARG A 418 0.85 -1.81 -24.54
CA ARG A 418 -0.33 -1.41 -25.30
C ARG A 418 -1.46 -2.44 -25.22
N PHE A 419 -1.21 -3.71 -25.57
CA PHE A 419 -2.26 -4.70 -25.81
C PHE A 419 -2.61 -5.56 -24.60
N VAL A 420 -1.75 -5.63 -23.58
CA VAL A 420 -2.00 -6.42 -22.37
C VAL A 420 -2.29 -5.50 -21.20
N ARG A 421 -1.40 -4.54 -20.92
CA ARG A 421 -1.50 -3.70 -19.73
C ARG A 421 -2.55 -2.60 -19.87
N ASP A 422 -2.42 -1.76 -20.90
CA ASP A 422 -3.26 -0.57 -21.08
C ASP A 422 -4.70 -0.99 -21.43
N GLU A 423 -4.86 -2.05 -22.22
CA GLU A 423 -6.16 -2.72 -22.50
C GLU A 423 -6.68 -3.58 -21.33
N ARG A 424 -5.90 -3.75 -20.26
CA ARG A 424 -6.24 -4.55 -19.06
C ARG A 424 -6.68 -5.99 -19.39
N ALA A 425 -5.97 -6.64 -20.30
CA ALA A 425 -6.23 -8.03 -20.67
C ALA A 425 -5.94 -8.96 -19.49
N GLY A 426 -6.97 -9.64 -18.98
CA GLY A 426 -6.84 -10.60 -17.90
C GLY A 426 -6.40 -11.99 -18.40
N LEU A 427 -6.26 -12.94 -17.48
CA LEU A 427 -5.91 -14.32 -17.80
C LEU A 427 -6.90 -14.95 -18.80
N LEU A 428 -8.20 -14.80 -18.56
CA LEU A 428 -9.22 -15.37 -19.43
C LEU A 428 -9.16 -14.78 -20.84
N ASP A 429 -8.91 -13.47 -20.97
CA ASP A 429 -8.77 -12.80 -22.27
C ASP A 429 -7.62 -13.41 -23.08
N LEU A 430 -6.46 -13.60 -22.45
CA LEU A 430 -5.31 -14.22 -23.11
C LEU A 430 -5.61 -15.67 -23.52
N LEU A 431 -6.21 -16.47 -22.63
CA LEU A 431 -6.52 -17.86 -22.97
C LEU A 431 -7.57 -17.96 -24.09
N LEU A 432 -8.47 -17.00 -24.21
CA LEU A 432 -9.42 -16.93 -25.33
C LEU A 432 -8.73 -16.45 -26.61
N ALA A 433 -7.79 -15.51 -26.52
CA ALA A 433 -7.01 -15.00 -27.66
C ALA A 433 -6.00 -16.03 -28.21
N PHE A 434 -5.48 -16.91 -27.35
CA PHE A 434 -4.51 -17.96 -27.68
C PHE A 434 -5.12 -19.35 -27.37
N PRO A 435 -6.01 -19.87 -28.23
CA PRO A 435 -6.76 -21.11 -27.96
C PRO A 435 -5.88 -22.37 -27.87
N SER A 436 -4.70 -22.38 -28.49
CA SER A 436 -3.76 -23.50 -28.39
C SER A 436 -3.01 -23.53 -27.05
N CYS A 437 -3.03 -22.45 -26.29
CA CYS A 437 -2.43 -22.37 -24.95
C CYS A 437 -3.26 -23.15 -23.92
N ARG A 438 -2.71 -24.24 -23.37
CA ARG A 438 -3.38 -25.12 -22.38
C ARG A 438 -2.53 -25.29 -21.12
N PRO A 439 -2.44 -24.25 -20.27
CA PRO A 439 -1.63 -24.31 -19.06
C PRO A 439 -2.27 -25.20 -17.99
N PRO A 440 -1.47 -25.91 -17.19
CA PRO A 440 -1.98 -26.66 -16.04
C PRO A 440 -2.39 -25.70 -14.90
N LEU A 441 -3.34 -26.12 -14.05
CA LEU A 441 -3.82 -25.33 -12.91
C LEU A 441 -2.68 -24.83 -12.01
N ARG A 442 -1.66 -25.66 -11.77
CA ARG A 442 -0.49 -25.31 -10.95
C ARG A 442 0.16 -23.99 -11.38
N LEU A 443 0.30 -23.78 -12.69
CA LEU A 443 0.93 -22.58 -13.24
C LEU A 443 0.15 -21.33 -12.82
N LEU A 444 -1.18 -21.44 -12.83
CA LEU A 444 -2.05 -20.32 -12.46
C LEU A 444 -1.95 -20.03 -10.96
N LEU A 445 -1.92 -21.06 -10.11
CA LEU A 445 -1.80 -20.89 -8.66
C LEU A 445 -0.42 -20.33 -8.24
N GLU A 446 0.62 -20.58 -9.03
CA GLU A 446 1.96 -20.03 -8.83
C GLU A 446 2.05 -18.53 -9.14
N HIS A 447 1.26 -18.06 -10.12
CA HIS A 447 1.40 -16.72 -10.69
C HIS A 447 0.26 -15.74 -10.37
N LEU A 448 -0.95 -16.23 -10.10
CA LEU A 448 -2.09 -15.35 -9.85
C LEU A 448 -1.98 -14.69 -8.47
N PRO A 449 -2.13 -13.35 -8.40
CA PRO A 449 -2.03 -12.65 -7.14
C PRO A 449 -3.28 -12.83 -6.28
N LYS A 450 -3.15 -12.49 -4.99
CA LYS A 450 -4.26 -12.49 -4.03
C LYS A 450 -5.34 -11.47 -4.43
N LEU A 451 -6.60 -11.89 -4.40
CA LEU A 451 -7.76 -11.00 -4.47
C LEU A 451 -7.78 -10.04 -3.28
N GLN A 452 -7.66 -8.74 -3.55
CA GLN A 452 -7.57 -7.74 -2.49
C GLN A 452 -8.97 -7.29 -2.02
N PRO A 453 -9.18 -7.09 -0.71
CA PRO A 453 -10.32 -6.32 -0.21
C PRO A 453 -10.29 -4.87 -0.74
N ARG A 454 -11.46 -4.25 -0.93
CA ARG A 454 -11.56 -2.90 -1.49
C ARG A 454 -11.89 -1.88 -0.39
N PRO A 455 -11.04 -0.86 -0.17
CA PRO A 455 -11.29 0.13 0.88
C PRO A 455 -12.34 1.16 0.45
N TYR A 456 -13.18 1.56 1.38
CA TYR A 456 -14.14 2.67 1.25
C TYR A 456 -14.10 3.57 2.48
N SER A 457 -14.30 4.87 2.27
CA SER A 457 -14.42 5.84 3.36
C SER A 457 -15.79 5.77 4.01
N CYS A 458 -15.82 5.82 5.34
CA CYS A 458 -17.06 5.94 6.11
C CYS A 458 -17.73 7.28 5.78
N ALA A 459 -19.00 7.24 5.37
CA ALA A 459 -19.81 8.38 4.95
C ALA A 459 -20.95 8.72 5.93
N SER A 460 -20.75 8.39 7.21
CA SER A 460 -21.71 8.64 8.28
C SER A 460 -20.99 8.93 9.60
N SER A 461 -21.74 9.44 10.58
CA SER A 461 -21.32 9.52 11.98
C SER A 461 -22.13 8.57 12.83
N ASN A 462 -21.46 7.77 13.68
CA ASN A 462 -22.13 6.91 14.65
C ASN A 462 -22.95 7.69 15.70
N LEU A 463 -22.69 9.00 15.87
CA LEU A 463 -23.54 9.87 16.70
C LEU A 463 -24.89 10.16 16.04
N SER A 464 -24.90 10.33 14.70
CA SER A 464 -26.11 10.66 13.95
C SER A 464 -26.90 9.41 13.54
N HIS A 465 -26.18 8.31 13.26
CA HIS A 465 -26.76 7.03 12.87
C HIS A 465 -26.17 5.88 13.71
N PRO A 466 -26.56 5.74 14.99
CA PRO A 466 -26.06 4.68 15.86
C PRO A 466 -26.29 3.29 15.26
N GLY A 467 -25.24 2.48 15.23
CA GLY A 467 -25.31 1.10 14.71
C GLY A 467 -25.46 1.01 13.19
N LYS A 468 -25.30 2.12 12.45
CA LYS A 468 -25.31 2.14 10.98
C LYS A 468 -24.00 2.70 10.44
N LEU A 469 -23.53 2.11 9.34
CA LEU A 469 -22.36 2.55 8.59
C LEU A 469 -22.77 2.83 7.14
N ARG A 470 -22.50 4.03 6.64
CA ARG A 470 -22.74 4.37 5.23
C ARG A 470 -21.44 4.50 4.48
N PHE A 471 -21.49 4.21 3.19
CA PHE A 471 -20.40 4.49 2.26
C PHE A 471 -20.96 4.79 0.87
N ILE A 472 -20.14 5.46 0.07
CA ILE A 472 -20.53 5.94 -1.27
C ILE A 472 -19.49 5.48 -2.28
N PHE A 473 -19.94 4.97 -3.41
CA PHE A 473 -19.06 4.56 -4.50
C PHE A 473 -19.69 4.80 -5.87
N ASN A 474 -18.82 4.98 -6.87
CA ASN A 474 -19.22 4.96 -8.26
C ASN A 474 -19.15 3.52 -8.78
N ILE A 475 -20.13 3.11 -9.57
CA ILE A 475 -20.01 1.88 -10.35
C ILE A 475 -18.89 2.10 -11.37
N VAL A 476 -17.81 1.34 -11.24
CA VAL A 476 -16.73 1.36 -12.24
C VAL A 476 -17.18 0.56 -13.43
N GLU A 477 -17.20 1.18 -14.61
CA GLU A 477 -17.51 0.55 -15.88
C GLU A 477 -16.45 0.93 -16.91
N PHE A 478 -16.03 -0.02 -17.72
CA PHE A 478 -15.05 0.21 -18.78
C PHE A 478 -15.32 -0.74 -19.94
N LEU A 479 -15.01 -0.27 -21.15
CA LEU A 479 -15.03 -1.11 -22.34
C LEU A 479 -13.78 -1.98 -22.37
N SER A 480 -13.97 -3.26 -22.64
CA SER A 480 -12.89 -4.22 -22.89
C SER A 480 -12.84 -4.48 -24.39
N HIS A 481 -11.69 -4.23 -25.04
CA HIS A 481 -11.50 -4.47 -26.49
C HIS A 481 -10.64 -5.72 -26.77
N THR A 482 -10.28 -6.48 -25.73
CA THR A 482 -9.32 -7.59 -25.76
C THR A 482 -9.69 -8.74 -26.70
N THR A 483 -10.96 -9.15 -26.71
CA THR A 483 -11.47 -10.25 -27.55
C THR A 483 -12.77 -9.88 -28.26
N LYS A 484 -13.69 -9.20 -27.54
CA LYS A 484 -14.91 -8.59 -28.05
C LYS A 484 -15.20 -7.33 -27.24
N GLU A 485 -15.82 -6.33 -27.86
CA GLU A 485 -16.31 -5.14 -27.15
C GLU A 485 -17.37 -5.55 -26.13
N VAL A 486 -16.99 -5.52 -24.86
CA VAL A 486 -17.88 -5.84 -23.74
C VAL A 486 -17.73 -4.77 -22.67
N LEU A 487 -18.86 -4.22 -22.22
CA LEU A 487 -18.90 -3.36 -21.05
C LEU A 487 -18.67 -4.20 -19.80
N ARG A 488 -17.50 -4.04 -19.17
CA ARG A 488 -17.15 -4.71 -17.91
C ARG A 488 -17.35 -3.77 -16.74
N LYS A 489 -17.91 -4.32 -15.66
CA LYS A 489 -17.99 -3.64 -14.36
C LYS A 489 -16.77 -3.99 -13.51
N GLY A 490 -16.31 -3.08 -12.66
CA GLY A 490 -15.26 -3.36 -11.66
C GLY A 490 -15.67 -4.51 -10.73
N VAL A 491 -14.70 -5.28 -10.22
CA VAL A 491 -14.96 -6.50 -9.42
C VAL A 491 -15.86 -6.18 -8.22
N CYS A 492 -15.39 -5.31 -7.32
CA CYS A 492 -16.14 -4.96 -6.11
C CYS A 492 -17.39 -4.13 -6.40
N THR A 493 -17.27 -3.07 -7.20
CA THR A 493 -18.40 -2.15 -7.45
C THR A 493 -19.50 -2.78 -8.29
N GLY A 494 -19.14 -3.65 -9.23
CA GLY A 494 -20.08 -4.43 -10.04
C GLY A 494 -20.79 -5.50 -9.22
N TRP A 495 -20.04 -6.20 -8.35
CA TRP A 495 -20.61 -7.14 -7.39
C TRP A 495 -21.56 -6.42 -6.40
N LEU A 496 -21.12 -5.32 -5.78
CA LEU A 496 -21.98 -4.52 -4.88
C LEU A 496 -23.25 -4.05 -5.59
N ALA A 497 -23.14 -3.57 -6.84
CA ALA A 497 -24.29 -3.14 -7.63
C ALA A 497 -25.28 -4.29 -7.87
N ALA A 498 -24.80 -5.52 -8.12
CA ALA A 498 -25.66 -6.70 -8.25
C ALA A 498 -26.30 -7.10 -6.92
N VAL A 499 -25.54 -7.07 -5.82
CA VAL A 499 -26.02 -7.38 -4.47
C VAL A 499 -27.13 -6.41 -4.02
N VAL A 500 -26.98 -5.11 -4.31
CA VAL A 500 -27.96 -4.09 -3.89
C VAL A 500 -29.11 -3.89 -4.86
N ALA A 501 -29.04 -4.43 -6.09
CA ALA A 501 -30.09 -4.27 -7.10
C ALA A 501 -31.51 -4.59 -6.59
N PRO A 502 -31.74 -5.65 -5.77
CA PRO A 502 -33.08 -5.95 -5.24
C PRO A 502 -33.60 -4.91 -4.23
N VAL A 503 -32.71 -4.18 -3.55
CA VAL A 503 -33.05 -3.21 -2.49
C VAL A 503 -32.83 -1.75 -2.91
N LEU A 504 -32.42 -1.52 -4.16
CA LEU A 504 -32.08 -0.21 -4.69
C LEU A 504 -33.33 0.67 -4.85
N ARG A 505 -33.34 1.84 -4.20
CA ARG A 505 -34.40 2.84 -4.35
C ARG A 505 -33.99 3.88 -5.39
N PRO A 506 -34.82 4.15 -6.43
CA PRO A 506 -34.47 5.08 -7.51
C PRO A 506 -34.42 6.57 -7.10
N ASP A 507 -34.93 6.95 -5.93
CA ASP A 507 -34.84 8.32 -5.41
C ASP A 507 -35.27 8.36 -3.92
N MET A 508 -34.84 9.36 -3.15
CA MET A 508 -35.24 9.57 -1.74
C MET A 508 -36.72 9.96 -1.57
N ARG A 509 -37.44 10.21 -2.66
CA ARG A 509 -38.79 10.82 -2.65
C ARG A 509 -39.97 9.86 -2.79
N VAL A 510 -39.77 8.54 -2.94
CA VAL A 510 -40.89 7.60 -3.12
C VAL A 510 -40.80 6.42 -2.16
N SER A 511 -41.67 6.44 -1.14
CA SER A 511 -41.95 5.30 -0.27
C SER A 511 -42.76 4.26 -1.06
N ARG A 512 -42.14 3.15 -1.46
CA ARG A 512 -42.92 1.96 -1.87
C ARG A 512 -43.35 1.19 -0.62
N ALA A 513 -44.63 0.81 -0.61
CA ALA A 513 -45.23 -0.05 0.39
C ALA A 513 -44.47 -1.38 0.52
N GLU A 514 -44.42 -1.87 1.76
CA GLU A 514 -43.77 -3.11 2.18
C GLU A 514 -44.23 -4.30 1.33
N GLY A 515 -43.30 -4.86 0.55
CA GLY A 515 -43.51 -6.10 -0.19
C GLY A 515 -42.37 -7.08 0.10
N GLY A 516 -42.73 -8.22 0.71
CA GLY A 516 -41.95 -9.47 0.74
C GLY A 516 -40.63 -9.46 1.53
N LYS A 517 -40.61 -10.14 2.69
CA LYS A 517 -39.42 -10.43 3.52
C LYS A 517 -38.43 -11.37 2.81
N ALA A 518 -37.72 -10.89 1.79
CA ALA A 518 -36.42 -11.49 1.47
C ALA A 518 -35.41 -11.06 2.56
N PRO A 519 -34.54 -11.96 3.06
CA PRO A 519 -33.48 -11.56 3.97
C PRO A 519 -32.62 -10.48 3.31
N ALA A 520 -32.26 -9.45 4.07
CA ALA A 520 -31.38 -8.39 3.58
C ALA A 520 -30.06 -9.01 3.12
N PRO A 521 -29.52 -8.62 1.95
CA PRO A 521 -28.26 -9.17 1.48
C PRO A 521 -27.14 -8.80 2.46
N GLU A 522 -26.26 -9.75 2.74
CA GLU A 522 -25.12 -9.55 3.65
C GLU A 522 -23.82 -9.40 2.87
N ILE A 523 -22.92 -8.58 3.40
CA ILE A 523 -21.56 -8.42 2.89
C ILE A 523 -20.56 -8.52 4.03
N SER A 524 -19.31 -8.80 3.66
CA SER A 524 -18.25 -9.01 4.63
C SER A 524 -17.30 -7.82 4.64
N ILE A 525 -17.07 -7.27 5.82
CA ILE A 525 -16.22 -6.09 6.01
C ILE A 525 -15.11 -6.35 7.02
N SER A 526 -14.00 -5.61 6.89
CA SER A 526 -12.95 -5.57 7.92
C SER A 526 -12.53 -4.12 8.18
N PRO A 527 -12.13 -3.77 9.42
CA PRO A 527 -11.75 -2.41 9.77
C PRO A 527 -10.46 -2.00 9.07
N ARG A 528 -10.35 -0.71 8.72
CA ARG A 528 -9.13 -0.10 8.20
C ARG A 528 -8.92 1.25 8.88
N THR A 529 -8.36 1.22 10.08
CA THR A 529 -8.10 2.42 10.87
C THR A 529 -7.12 3.36 10.16
N THR A 530 -7.52 4.64 10.06
CA THR A 530 -6.69 5.70 9.47
C THR A 530 -6.37 6.73 10.54
N ASN A 531 -5.17 6.72 11.11
CA ASN A 531 -4.81 7.56 12.27
C ASN A 531 -4.69 9.07 11.99
N PHE A 532 -5.00 9.54 10.78
CA PHE A 532 -4.64 10.90 10.32
C PHE A 532 -5.76 11.65 9.57
N PHE A 533 -6.95 11.08 9.40
CA PHE A 533 -8.04 11.70 8.63
C PHE A 533 -9.30 11.90 9.46
N HIS A 534 -9.15 12.48 10.64
CA HIS A 534 -10.27 12.78 11.55
C HIS A 534 -10.52 14.28 11.65
N LEU A 535 -11.68 14.66 12.18
CA LEU A 535 -11.94 16.06 12.52
C LEU A 535 -10.87 16.57 13.50
N PRO A 536 -10.56 17.88 13.46
CA PRO A 536 -9.81 18.50 14.52
C PRO A 536 -10.49 18.18 15.84
N SER A 537 -9.70 17.60 16.72
CA SER A 537 -9.72 17.80 18.15
C SER A 537 -10.66 18.93 18.61
N ASP A 538 -10.30 20.19 18.32
CA ASP A 538 -11.11 21.34 18.70
C ASP A 538 -12.35 21.51 17.79
N SER A 539 -13.52 21.34 18.40
CA SER A 539 -14.82 21.51 17.73
C SER A 539 -15.10 22.95 17.28
N SER A 540 -14.40 23.96 17.81
CA SER A 540 -14.52 25.36 17.42
C SER A 540 -13.68 25.69 16.17
N ALA A 541 -12.63 24.91 15.92
CA ALA A 541 -11.72 25.13 14.81
C ALA A 541 -12.46 25.18 13.46
N PRO A 542 -12.12 26.16 12.61
CA PRO A 542 -12.62 26.20 11.24
C PRO A 542 -12.02 25.04 10.44
N VAL A 543 -12.85 24.40 9.60
CA VAL A 543 -12.45 23.28 8.76
C VAL A 543 -12.78 23.61 7.31
N ILE A 544 -11.80 23.48 6.42
CA ILE A 544 -11.99 23.57 4.97
C ILE A 544 -11.98 22.15 4.42
N MET A 545 -13.08 21.73 3.80
CA MET A 545 -13.24 20.39 3.24
C MET A 545 -13.34 20.48 1.72
N VAL A 546 -12.47 19.77 1.00
CA VAL A 546 -12.43 19.76 -0.47
C VAL A 546 -12.56 18.31 -0.94
N GLY A 547 -13.71 17.95 -1.49
CA GLY A 547 -14.03 16.57 -1.87
C GLY A 547 -14.87 16.49 -3.15
N PRO A 548 -14.24 16.48 -4.33
CA PRO A 548 -14.97 16.30 -5.58
C PRO A 548 -15.47 14.84 -5.73
N GLY A 549 -16.68 14.68 -6.26
CA GLY A 549 -17.29 13.37 -6.51
C GLY A 549 -17.43 12.53 -5.23
N THR A 550 -17.03 11.26 -5.27
CA THR A 550 -17.06 10.36 -4.10
C THR A 550 -16.12 10.80 -2.98
N GLY A 551 -15.20 11.75 -3.22
CA GLY A 551 -14.36 12.36 -2.19
C GLY A 551 -15.14 13.11 -1.11
N ILE A 552 -16.44 13.39 -1.33
CA ILE A 552 -17.32 13.97 -0.31
C ILE A 552 -17.67 12.99 0.82
N ALA A 553 -17.51 11.68 0.61
CA ALA A 553 -17.93 10.63 1.54
C ALA A 553 -17.54 10.92 3.00
N PRO A 554 -16.25 11.06 3.38
CA PRO A 554 -15.88 11.29 4.77
C PRO A 554 -16.40 12.62 5.33
N PHE A 555 -16.57 13.64 4.48
CA PHE A 555 -17.07 14.95 4.90
C PHE A 555 -18.54 14.94 5.27
N ILE A 556 -19.34 14.02 4.70
CA ILE A 556 -20.71 13.77 5.17
C ILE A 556 -20.67 13.32 6.63
N GLY A 557 -19.77 12.37 6.97
CA GLY A 557 -19.57 11.94 8.35
C GLY A 557 -19.12 13.07 9.26
N PHE A 558 -18.18 13.91 8.82
CA PHE A 558 -17.71 15.07 9.58
C PHE A 558 -18.83 16.07 9.89
N LEU A 559 -19.62 16.43 8.87
CA LEU A 559 -20.72 17.38 9.02
C LEU A 559 -21.78 16.86 9.99
N GLN A 560 -22.19 15.60 9.82
CA GLN A 560 -23.15 14.93 10.73
C GLN A 560 -22.62 14.90 12.17
N HIS A 561 -21.33 14.64 12.36
CA HIS A 561 -20.72 14.60 13.68
C HIS A 561 -20.71 15.98 14.35
N ARG A 562 -20.32 17.03 13.63
CA ARG A 562 -20.33 18.40 14.15
C ARG A 562 -21.75 18.89 14.44
N GLU A 563 -22.71 18.57 13.58
CA GLU A 563 -24.11 18.94 13.77
C GLU A 563 -24.69 18.30 15.04
N GLU A 564 -24.47 16.99 15.25
CA GLU A 564 -25.02 16.30 16.42
C GLU A 564 -24.40 16.79 17.74
N LEU A 565 -23.07 17.03 17.77
CA LEU A 565 -22.41 17.63 18.95
C LEU A 565 -22.97 19.03 19.27
N ARG A 566 -23.15 19.88 18.25
CA ARG A 566 -23.77 21.20 18.43
C ARG A 566 -25.20 21.08 18.92
N ARG A 567 -25.97 20.12 18.40
CA ARG A 567 -27.35 19.86 18.80
C ARG A 567 -27.44 19.42 20.26
N PHE A 568 -26.55 18.55 20.74
CA PHE A 568 -26.51 18.16 22.15
C PHE A 568 -26.21 19.34 23.07
N HIS A 569 -25.30 20.23 22.66
CA HIS A 569 -25.00 21.43 23.42
C HIS A 569 -26.18 22.42 23.43
N GLN A 570 -26.76 22.71 22.27
CA GLN A 570 -27.90 23.64 22.13
C GLN A 570 -29.16 23.15 22.87
N ARG A 571 -29.41 21.84 22.90
CA ARG A 571 -30.54 21.25 23.64
C ARG A 571 -30.31 21.14 25.14
N GLY A 572 -29.15 21.56 25.64
CA GLY A 572 -28.78 21.42 27.05
C GLY A 572 -28.54 19.96 27.49
N VAL A 573 -28.45 19.01 26.55
CA VAL A 573 -28.09 17.61 26.85
C VAL A 573 -26.62 17.54 27.29
N LEU A 574 -25.76 18.33 26.65
CA LEU A 574 -24.40 18.59 27.10
C LEU A 574 -24.30 20.03 27.62
N THR A 575 -24.26 20.20 28.94
CA THR A 575 -24.08 21.51 29.58
C THR A 575 -22.74 22.14 29.17
N HIS A 576 -21.68 21.33 29.12
CA HIS A 576 -20.35 21.74 28.68
C HIS A 576 -19.70 20.61 27.87
N LEU A 577 -18.96 20.96 26.81
CA LEU A 577 -18.13 20.04 26.04
C LEU A 577 -16.67 20.48 26.18
N LYS A 578 -15.87 19.67 26.88
CA LYS A 578 -14.44 19.92 27.15
C LYS A 578 -13.64 18.74 26.62
N VAL A 579 -12.64 19.01 25.78
CA VAL A 579 -11.89 17.98 25.07
C VAL A 579 -10.39 18.27 25.22
N SER A 580 -9.57 17.22 25.36
CA SER A 580 -8.12 17.33 25.64
C SER A 580 -7.32 16.65 24.54
N PHE A 581 -6.20 17.25 24.12
CA PHE A 581 -5.49 16.82 22.92
C PHE A 581 -4.02 16.52 23.19
N SER A 582 -3.70 15.24 23.30
CA SER A 582 -2.38 14.79 23.76
C SER A 582 -1.25 14.96 22.75
N ARG A 583 -1.56 15.22 21.47
CA ARG A 583 -0.60 15.21 20.35
C ARG A 583 -0.47 16.54 19.61
N ASP A 584 -1.23 17.55 20.00
CA ASP A 584 -1.17 18.87 19.34
C ASP A 584 0.04 19.66 19.86
N ALA A 585 0.69 20.39 18.96
CA ALA A 585 1.79 21.28 19.33
C ALA A 585 1.23 22.49 20.09
N PRO A 586 1.90 22.98 21.16
CA PRO A 586 1.47 24.19 21.85
C PRO A 586 1.43 25.36 20.86
N VAL A 587 0.27 26.01 20.76
CA VAL A 587 0.08 27.21 19.94
C VAL A 587 0.30 28.40 20.85
N GLY A 588 1.49 29.00 20.81
CA GLY A 588 1.87 30.19 21.60
C GLY A 588 2.57 29.89 22.93
N GLU A 589 3.38 30.84 23.41
CA GLU A 589 4.32 30.68 24.53
C GLU A 589 3.77 31.06 25.92
N GLU A 590 2.47 31.35 26.10
CA GLU A 590 2.01 31.96 27.36
C GLU A 590 1.11 31.11 28.27
N GLU A 591 0.58 29.95 27.85
CA GLU A 591 -0.18 29.06 28.75
C GLU A 591 0.17 27.57 28.57
N ALA A 592 0.18 26.83 29.69
CA ALA A 592 0.47 25.40 29.70
C ALA A 592 -0.55 24.63 28.84
N PRO A 593 -0.11 23.79 27.88
CA PRO A 593 -1.02 23.13 26.95
C PRO A 593 -1.87 22.08 27.65
N VAL A 594 -3.19 22.13 27.41
CA VAL A 594 -4.18 21.15 27.90
C VAL A 594 -4.06 19.86 27.09
N LYS A 595 -3.11 19.00 27.49
CA LYS A 595 -2.78 17.78 26.74
C LYS A 595 -3.65 16.60 27.12
N TYR A 596 -4.02 16.47 28.39
CA TYR A 596 -4.75 15.33 28.92
C TYR A 596 -5.99 15.77 29.70
N VAL A 597 -6.89 14.81 29.98
CA VAL A 597 -8.17 15.07 30.63
C VAL A 597 -8.02 15.70 32.01
N GLN A 598 -6.99 15.33 32.76
CA GLN A 598 -6.64 15.94 34.05
C GLN A 598 -6.33 17.44 33.94
N ASP A 599 -5.75 17.89 32.82
CA ASP A 599 -5.42 19.30 32.63
C ASP A 599 -6.70 20.14 32.47
N ASN A 600 -7.68 19.63 31.73
CA ASN A 600 -9.00 20.24 31.59
C ASN A 600 -9.76 20.26 32.93
N ILE A 601 -9.68 19.17 33.69
CA ILE A 601 -10.29 19.09 35.02
C ILE A 601 -9.65 20.13 35.96
N ARG A 602 -8.34 20.31 35.90
CA ARG A 602 -7.61 21.32 36.69
C ARG A 602 -7.96 22.75 36.28
N LEU A 603 -8.04 23.03 34.97
CA LEU A 603 -8.46 24.33 34.44
C LEU A 603 -9.86 24.72 34.91
N HIS A 604 -10.76 23.75 35.05
CA HIS A 604 -12.13 23.94 35.51
C HIS A 604 -12.36 23.53 36.97
N SER A 605 -11.32 23.60 37.79
CA SER A 605 -11.30 23.12 39.17
C SER A 605 -12.41 23.68 40.06
N GLU A 606 -12.71 24.97 39.97
CA GLU A 606 -13.80 25.61 40.75
C GLU A 606 -15.17 25.01 40.41
N GLN A 607 -15.45 24.82 39.12
CA GLN A 607 -16.71 24.25 38.67
C GLN A 607 -16.82 22.77 39.04
N VAL A 608 -15.75 22.01 38.88
CA VAL A 608 -15.68 20.60 39.27
C VAL A 608 -15.87 20.44 40.78
N ALA A 609 -15.20 21.25 41.59
CA ALA A 609 -15.36 21.25 43.05
C ALA A 609 -16.79 21.61 43.45
N ARG A 610 -17.40 22.63 42.82
CA ARG A 610 -18.80 23.01 43.10
C ARG A 610 -19.76 21.86 42.81
N LEU A 611 -19.61 21.21 41.66
CA LEU A 611 -20.43 20.06 41.28
C LEU A 611 -20.28 18.90 42.27
N LEU A 612 -19.04 18.58 42.68
CA LEU A 612 -18.76 17.43 43.54
C LEU A 612 -19.06 17.69 45.03
N LEU A 613 -18.75 18.87 45.54
CA LEU A 613 -18.84 19.17 46.98
C LEU A 613 -20.17 19.81 47.36
N HIS A 614 -20.78 20.61 46.49
CA HIS A 614 -21.97 21.40 46.83
C HIS A 614 -23.24 20.92 46.13
N GLU A 615 -23.17 20.54 44.85
CA GLU A 615 -24.35 20.17 44.05
C GLU A 615 -24.65 18.66 44.04
N ARG A 616 -23.92 17.88 44.84
CA ARG A 616 -24.01 16.41 44.93
C ARG A 616 -23.87 15.67 43.59
N GLY A 617 -23.14 16.23 42.64
CA GLY A 617 -22.87 15.63 41.34
C GLY A 617 -22.09 14.31 41.43
N CYS A 618 -22.20 13.50 40.37
CA CYS A 618 -21.45 12.27 40.17
C CYS A 618 -20.34 12.47 39.14
N ILE A 619 -19.22 11.77 39.33
CA ILE A 619 -18.12 11.70 38.37
C ILE A 619 -17.91 10.25 37.94
N TYR A 620 -17.80 10.07 36.63
CA TYR A 620 -17.57 8.79 35.97
C TYR A 620 -16.22 8.87 35.26
N VAL A 621 -15.32 7.95 35.57
CA VAL A 621 -14.00 7.87 34.94
C VAL A 621 -13.88 6.53 34.24
N CYS A 622 -13.65 6.56 32.93
CA CYS A 622 -13.66 5.39 32.06
C CYS A 622 -12.42 5.40 31.16
N GLY A 623 -11.71 4.28 31.04
CA GLY A 623 -10.50 4.17 30.21
C GLY A 623 -9.31 3.48 30.88
N ASP A 624 -8.09 3.93 30.54
CA ASP A 624 -6.85 3.32 31.02
C ASP A 624 -6.71 3.39 32.56
N ALA A 625 -6.63 2.21 33.17
CA ALA A 625 -6.49 2.05 34.62
C ALA A 625 -5.10 2.46 35.13
N LYS A 626 -4.04 2.23 34.33
CA LYS A 626 -2.66 2.32 34.81
C LYS A 626 -2.17 3.76 34.95
N ASN A 627 -2.53 4.64 34.01
CA ASN A 627 -2.05 6.02 33.98
C ASN A 627 -3.21 7.00 34.12
N MET A 628 -4.15 7.02 33.16
CA MET A 628 -5.17 8.07 33.08
C MET A 628 -6.08 8.13 34.32
N ALA A 629 -6.61 7.00 34.76
CA ALA A 629 -7.52 6.97 35.91
C ALA A 629 -6.85 7.41 37.22
N LYS A 630 -5.55 7.08 37.37
CA LYS A 630 -4.74 7.52 38.52
C LYS A 630 -4.52 9.03 38.48
N ASP A 631 -4.11 9.57 37.34
CA ASP A 631 -3.86 11.00 37.17
C ASP A 631 -5.12 11.85 37.41
N VAL A 632 -6.27 11.37 36.95
CA VAL A 632 -7.57 12.00 37.24
C VAL A 632 -7.88 11.95 38.73
N SER A 633 -7.65 10.82 39.39
CA SER A 633 -7.86 10.69 40.84
C SER A 633 -6.97 11.64 41.64
N ASP A 634 -5.68 11.71 41.32
CA ASP A 634 -4.73 12.60 41.98
C ASP A 634 -5.12 14.07 41.78
N THR A 635 -5.55 14.43 40.56
CA THR A 635 -6.03 15.79 40.25
C THR A 635 -7.30 16.16 41.02
N LEU A 636 -8.23 15.22 41.21
CA LEU A 636 -9.42 15.46 42.03
C LEU A 636 -9.07 15.70 43.50
N VAL A 637 -8.10 14.96 44.05
CA VAL A 637 -7.61 15.18 45.42
C VAL A 637 -6.99 16.57 45.56
N GLU A 638 -6.19 17.01 44.59
CA GLU A 638 -5.62 18.36 44.55
C GLU A 638 -6.71 19.43 44.55
N ILE A 639 -7.74 19.26 43.71
CA ILE A 639 -8.86 20.19 43.61
C ILE A 639 -9.65 20.25 44.92
N ILE A 640 -9.98 19.10 45.52
CA ILE A 640 -10.72 19.04 46.78
C ILE A 640 -9.91 19.68 47.91
N SER A 641 -8.62 19.35 48.03
CA SER A 641 -7.74 19.94 49.04
C SER A 641 -7.68 21.47 48.93
N LYS A 642 -7.49 21.98 47.72
CA LYS A 642 -7.42 23.43 47.46
C LYS A 642 -8.75 24.15 47.72
N GLN A 643 -9.85 23.61 47.22
CA GLN A 643 -11.16 24.29 47.23
C GLN A 643 -11.90 24.13 48.57
N ALA A 644 -11.67 23.04 49.30
CA ALA A 644 -12.22 22.85 50.65
C ALA A 644 -11.29 23.37 51.76
N GLY A 645 -10.06 23.78 51.43
CA GLY A 645 -9.08 24.27 52.41
C GLY A 645 -8.61 23.20 53.40
N VAL A 646 -8.55 21.94 52.95
CA VAL A 646 -8.21 20.78 53.80
C VAL A 646 -6.88 20.16 53.38
N GLU A 647 -6.21 19.52 54.35
CA GLU A 647 -4.99 18.75 54.10
C GLU A 647 -5.24 17.59 53.12
N LYS A 648 -4.19 17.20 52.37
CA LYS A 648 -4.28 16.16 51.32
C LYS A 648 -4.85 14.83 51.83
N LEU A 649 -4.54 14.46 53.06
CA LEU A 649 -5.06 13.25 53.70
C LEU A 649 -6.58 13.32 53.90
N GLU A 650 -7.10 14.49 54.24
CA GLU A 650 -8.54 14.69 54.44
C GLU A 650 -9.27 14.74 53.10
N ALA A 651 -8.67 15.34 52.06
CA ALA A 651 -9.20 15.30 50.70
C ALA A 651 -9.27 13.87 50.13
N LEU A 652 -8.30 13.00 50.46
CA LEU A 652 -8.34 11.57 50.13
C LEU A 652 -9.51 10.85 50.81
N LYS A 653 -9.76 11.14 52.08
CA LYS A 653 -10.94 10.60 52.79
C LYS A 653 -12.23 11.06 52.14
N MET A 654 -12.35 12.34 51.79
CA MET A 654 -13.52 12.87 51.09
C MET A 654 -13.76 12.19 49.74
N LEU A 655 -12.70 11.97 48.95
CA LEU A 655 -12.80 11.25 47.69
C LEU A 655 -13.19 9.77 47.90
N ALA A 656 -12.73 9.14 48.99
CA ALA A 656 -13.14 7.79 49.38
C ALA A 656 -14.63 7.75 49.78
N THR A 657 -15.11 8.73 50.54
CA THR A 657 -16.54 8.88 50.84
C THR A 657 -17.37 9.03 49.57
N LEU A 658 -16.91 9.80 48.58
CA LEU A 658 -17.58 9.90 47.27
C LEU A 658 -17.67 8.54 46.54
N LYS A 659 -16.67 7.66 46.71
CA LYS A 659 -16.74 6.29 46.17
C LYS A 659 -17.77 5.44 46.91
N GLU A 660 -17.78 5.49 48.25
CA GLU A 660 -18.77 4.79 49.08
C GLU A 660 -20.21 5.24 48.79
N GLU A 661 -20.41 6.53 48.55
CA GLU A 661 -21.70 7.11 48.15
C GLU A 661 -22.11 6.79 46.71
N LYS A 662 -21.29 6.04 45.94
CA LYS A 662 -21.48 5.78 44.50
C LYS A 662 -21.59 7.06 43.67
N ARG A 663 -20.81 8.07 44.03
CA ARG A 663 -20.72 9.36 43.33
C ARG A 663 -19.39 9.57 42.63
N TYR A 664 -18.39 8.75 42.94
CA TYR A 664 -17.20 8.57 42.11
C TYR A 664 -17.14 7.12 41.63
N LEU A 665 -17.47 6.91 40.35
CA LEU A 665 -17.48 5.59 39.72
C LEU A 665 -16.37 5.48 38.69
N GLN A 666 -15.76 4.30 38.63
CA GLN A 666 -14.66 3.99 37.72
C GLN A 666 -15.00 2.73 36.93
N ASP A 667 -14.86 2.80 35.61
CA ASP A 667 -14.95 1.67 34.69
C ASP A 667 -13.66 1.60 33.86
N ILE A 668 -12.65 0.94 34.41
CA ILE A 668 -11.26 1.05 33.97
C ILE A 668 -10.68 -0.31 33.58
N TRP A 669 -9.90 -0.35 32.50
CA TRP A 669 -9.24 -1.54 31.97
C TRP A 669 -7.75 -1.29 31.70
N SER A 670 -6.95 -2.36 31.63
CA SER A 670 -5.48 -2.31 31.75
C SER A 670 -4.71 -2.99 30.63
#